data_AF-A0A0Q8CR32-F1
#
_entry.id   AF-A0A0Q8CR32-F1
#
_cell.length_a   1.000
_cell.length_b   1.000
_cell.length_c   1.000
_cell.angle_alpha   90.00
_cell.angle_beta   90.00
_cell.angle_gamma   90.00
#
_symmetry.space_group_name_H-M   'P 1'
#
loop_
_entity.id
_entity.type
_entity.pdbx_description
1 polymer ?
#
loop_
_entity_poly.entity_id
_entity_poly.type
_entity_poly.pdbx_seq_one_letter_code
_entity_poly.pdbx_strand_id
1 'polypeptide(L)'
;MSSPGSFSTRSLTIPVLASTVALLGGLLAPVSVAVADELAADAAVHVVGTLVVIQAEETPSPVVSPQGATDADDTLAAHVLLADGSSVPIDGYLIPTDAASGAPVDVVAAPSAEVFADAGIAASGTVAADSAEGQQIVEAAVVADDPLTVVAGEIGAVEVQAAAAAHTIDVAVVSNGSTATAASTDAYVKAVLAKVGKFWTEQSAGAVPAITLTSIKRYSSTKGCGTQDSTIALWDEAAKKFGHAGGADDYVGAGTKHLFVISPPSCATSFNGLGSIGNGVGNGGVVWAAFDGGDGSGDELTLAHEIGHNFSLHHANVQQCTSPDTDAKIVGTSYGTSSCFEDPYADLYDVMGMSFVVNDGTTLHGNDNTPALNAISKLRLGLISATDAPTLTAAATPSTTSYAITGASALSGRRALKIIDPVSQERYYVEYRNAQGRDAGSLYSRFANPPAHWSISAMGPGIRVLKSGPGGSTSVVLPDATASGPRLAFVAGRSFTSRTKGLKVTVSSLTTSAATVSVTLTPPVLAFAGTNPPTISGNRQVGRTLTAVAGSGWTPAPTTMTYKWMRNGAAISGATSAAYVPVAADVGTLTTVAVTGTRSGYTTRTWTSTGTVKTVSEAAFAGEKLPVVTGSRAVGNALTVTPDGGWTPAPTSYTYRWYRGSTVISGATGSSYTQKPDDIGAIVTASVTAVRDGVESRSYRSATAAKTTGAFTGSAVPTVSGEPFVARTLTAKPSTAWVPTPTSYTYQWYRNGTAIARATAKTYVVATADKGSKLTVRVTAVKSGVTSRSGVSAATATIASLKSFTGTALPTVKGTRTVGSTLSALSGSDWSPKTTGTTYRYAWYRGSTPISGATAKTYTQVSADVGQVIRVKMSAMRYGYKTKSAISSATAAKTVR
;
A
#
# COMPACT_ATOMS: atom_id res chain seq x y z
N MET A 1 -9.15 28.93 -2.18
CA MET A 1 -9.48 27.50 -2.29
C MET A 1 -9.61 26.98 -0.85
N SER A 2 -10.73 27.28 -0.16
CA SER A 2 -11.88 26.35 0.03
C SER A 2 -11.39 24.98 0.52
N SER A 3 -11.11 24.81 1.81
CA SER A 3 -12.03 24.51 2.93
C SER A 3 -12.85 23.21 2.82
N PRO A 4 -13.00 22.49 3.96
CA PRO A 4 -13.49 21.13 4.07
C PRO A 4 -14.94 21.06 4.59
N GLY A 5 -15.60 19.92 4.42
CA GLY A 5 -16.91 19.63 4.99
C GLY A 5 -16.82 18.48 6.00
N SER A 6 -17.10 18.77 7.27
CA SER A 6 -17.36 17.79 8.33
C SER A 6 -18.86 17.47 8.41
N PHE A 7 -19.20 16.21 8.68
CA PHE A 7 -20.41 15.79 9.41
C PHE A 7 -19.99 14.61 10.31
N SER A 8 -19.91 14.79 11.63
CA SER A 8 -20.99 14.70 12.64
C SER A 8 -21.11 13.28 13.21
N THR A 9 -20.44 13.08 14.35
CA THR A 9 -20.56 11.94 15.25
C THR A 9 -21.96 11.87 15.87
N ARG A 10 -22.60 10.70 15.79
CA ARG A 10 -23.72 10.31 16.65
C ARG A 10 -23.33 9.07 17.45
N SER A 11 -23.26 9.24 18.76
CA SER A 11 -23.25 8.17 19.75
C SER A 11 -24.56 7.38 19.68
N LEU A 12 -24.49 6.06 19.69
CA LEU A 12 -25.60 5.19 20.08
C LEU A 12 -25.07 4.02 20.92
N THR A 13 -25.68 3.92 22.09
CA THR A 13 -25.55 3.00 23.19
C THR A 13 -25.84 1.54 22.83
N ILE A 14 -25.04 0.65 23.41
CA ILE A 14 -25.19 -0.82 23.47
C ILE A 14 -26.43 -1.21 24.29
N PRO A 15 -27.16 -2.26 23.87
CA PRO A 15 -27.70 -3.23 24.81
C PRO A 15 -27.11 -4.62 24.58
N VAL A 16 -26.67 -5.20 25.70
CA VAL A 16 -26.14 -6.54 25.89
C VAL A 16 -27.25 -7.58 25.68
N LEU A 17 -26.97 -8.65 24.94
CA LEU A 17 -27.63 -9.94 25.15
C LEU A 17 -26.57 -11.03 25.32
N ALA A 18 -26.60 -11.61 26.52
CA ALA A 18 -25.85 -12.77 26.93
C ALA A 18 -26.51 -14.04 26.39
N SER A 19 -25.70 -14.98 25.88
CA SER A 19 -26.03 -16.40 25.89
C SER A 19 -24.74 -17.21 26.01
N THR A 20 -24.61 -17.81 27.19
CA THR A 20 -23.69 -18.86 27.61
C THR A 20 -23.89 -20.16 26.84
N VAL A 21 -22.81 -20.78 26.34
CA VAL A 21 -22.63 -22.25 26.35
C VAL A 21 -21.16 -22.56 26.64
N ALA A 22 -20.94 -23.54 27.51
CA ALA A 22 -19.69 -23.87 28.18
C ALA A 22 -18.89 -24.99 27.50
N LEU A 23 -17.56 -24.87 27.63
CA LEU A 23 -16.48 -25.86 27.80
C LEU A 23 -16.55 -27.24 27.13
N LEU A 24 -15.46 -27.57 26.41
CA LEU A 24 -14.41 -28.59 26.68
C LEU A 24 -13.43 -28.47 25.48
N GLY A 25 -12.12 -28.22 25.54
CA GLY A 25 -11.07 -28.68 26.44
C GLY A 25 -10.02 -29.44 25.61
N GLY A 26 -9.00 -28.76 25.07
CA GLY A 26 -7.87 -29.38 24.34
C GLY A 26 -6.80 -28.36 23.94
N LEU A 27 -5.71 -28.28 24.71
CA LEU A 27 -4.57 -27.40 24.48
C LEU A 27 -3.71 -27.87 23.29
N LEU A 28 -3.60 -27.05 22.24
CA LEU A 28 -2.41 -26.90 21.40
C LEU A 28 -2.22 -25.41 21.14
N ALA A 29 -1.04 -24.88 21.43
CA ALA A 29 -0.77 -23.44 21.41
C ALA A 29 -0.56 -22.92 19.97
N PRO A 30 -1.24 -21.85 19.53
CA PRO A 30 -1.01 -21.25 18.21
C PRO A 30 0.19 -20.30 18.22
N VAL A 31 0.96 -20.29 17.13
CA VAL A 31 1.89 -19.21 16.80
C VAL A 31 1.06 -18.09 16.16
N SER A 32 0.91 -16.98 16.86
CA SER A 32 0.23 -15.78 16.36
C SER A 32 1.22 -14.91 15.60
N VAL A 33 0.96 -14.69 14.31
CA VAL A 33 1.59 -13.61 13.54
C VAL A 33 0.80 -12.34 13.86
N ALA A 34 1.39 -11.45 14.63
CA ALA A 34 0.84 -10.12 14.87
C ALA A 34 1.64 -9.10 14.06
N VAL A 35 0.99 -8.47 13.09
CA VAL A 35 1.42 -7.18 12.53
C VAL A 35 0.22 -6.26 12.52
N ALA A 36 0.32 -5.15 13.24
CA ALA A 36 -0.47 -3.92 13.06
C ALA A 36 0.57 -2.77 13.11
N ASP A 37 0.47 -1.69 12.35
CA ASP A 37 -0.76 -0.97 11.96
C ASP A 37 -0.45 0.05 10.84
N GLU A 38 -1.27 0.06 9.79
CA GLU A 38 -1.89 1.20 9.09
C GLU A 38 -2.31 0.78 7.67
N LEU A 39 -3.44 0.06 7.57
CA LEU A 39 -4.26 0.05 6.36
C LEU A 39 -5.69 0.38 6.79
N ALA A 40 -6.25 1.39 6.14
CA ALA A 40 -7.54 1.94 6.45
C ALA A 40 -8.64 0.93 6.06
N ALA A 41 -9.31 0.32 7.04
CA ALA A 41 -10.64 -0.29 6.91
C ALA A 41 -10.97 -0.99 5.57
N ASP A 42 -10.19 -2.01 5.17
CA ASP A 42 -10.44 -2.72 3.91
C ASP A 42 -11.25 -4.01 4.16
N ALA A 43 -12.31 -4.18 3.38
CA ALA A 43 -13.12 -5.39 3.38
C ALA A 43 -12.29 -6.60 2.92
N ALA A 44 -12.67 -7.79 3.37
CA ALA A 44 -11.96 -9.03 3.05
C ALA A 44 -12.94 -10.11 2.61
N VAL A 45 -12.44 -11.13 1.92
CA VAL A 45 -13.21 -12.29 1.49
C VAL A 45 -12.76 -13.50 2.31
N HIS A 46 -13.69 -14.19 2.96
CA HIS A 46 -13.44 -15.48 3.61
C HIS A 46 -13.62 -16.57 2.56
N VAL A 47 -12.53 -17.30 2.30
CA VAL A 47 -12.41 -18.29 1.24
C VAL A 47 -12.21 -19.66 1.89
N VAL A 48 -13.19 -20.54 1.74
CA VAL A 48 -13.14 -21.93 2.22
C VAL A 48 -13.31 -22.87 1.04
N GLY A 49 -12.35 -23.78 0.83
CA GLY A 49 -12.41 -24.69 -0.30
C GLY A 49 -11.16 -25.55 -0.45
N THR A 50 -10.91 -26.02 -1.67
CA THR A 50 -9.76 -26.88 -1.99
C THR A 50 -8.80 -26.16 -2.91
N LEU A 51 -7.50 -26.18 -2.58
CA LEU A 51 -6.47 -25.55 -3.40
C LEU A 51 -6.32 -26.26 -4.75
N VAL A 52 -6.20 -25.47 -5.81
CA VAL A 52 -5.87 -25.90 -7.18
C VAL A 52 -4.74 -25.01 -7.67
N VAL A 53 -3.57 -25.58 -7.90
CA VAL A 53 -2.42 -24.87 -8.49
C VAL A 53 -2.38 -25.18 -9.99
N ILE A 54 -2.34 -24.14 -10.81
CA ILE A 54 -2.33 -24.18 -12.28
C ILE A 54 -1.08 -23.44 -12.77
N GLN A 55 -0.39 -24.00 -13.77
CA GLN A 55 0.68 -23.33 -14.50
C GLN A 55 0.59 -23.70 -15.98
N ALA A 56 0.71 -22.72 -16.87
CA ALA A 56 0.85 -22.93 -18.31
C ALA A 56 2.34 -23.00 -18.69
N GLU A 57 2.68 -23.77 -19.72
CA GLU A 57 4.04 -23.87 -20.28
C GLU A 57 4.18 -22.92 -21.48
N GLU A 58 5.22 -22.08 -21.51
CA GLU A 58 5.68 -21.41 -22.74
C GLU A 58 7.13 -21.78 -23.11
N THR A 59 7.40 -21.67 -24.40
CA THR A 59 8.41 -22.37 -25.21
C THR A 59 9.88 -22.07 -24.89
N PRO A 60 10.77 -23.08 -24.90
CA PRO A 60 12.19 -22.86 -25.19
C PRO A 60 12.40 -22.64 -26.69
N SER A 61 13.13 -21.58 -27.08
CA SER A 61 13.67 -21.47 -28.44
C SER A 61 14.79 -22.51 -28.67
N PRO A 62 14.84 -23.14 -29.86
CA PRO A 62 15.76 -24.24 -30.10
C PRO A 62 17.21 -23.76 -30.30
N VAL A 63 18.11 -24.35 -29.51
CA VAL A 63 19.55 -24.57 -29.79
C VAL A 63 20.41 -23.32 -30.04
N VAL A 64 21.01 -22.76 -28.97
CA VAL A 64 22.47 -22.54 -28.87
C VAL A 64 22.87 -22.37 -27.39
N SER A 65 23.82 -23.18 -26.89
CA SER A 65 24.40 -23.14 -25.53
C SER A 65 23.45 -23.55 -24.37
N PRO A 66 23.93 -24.18 -23.28
CA PRO A 66 23.16 -24.32 -22.04
C PRO A 66 22.56 -22.98 -21.55
N GLN A 67 23.17 -21.82 -21.88
CA GLN A 67 22.68 -20.50 -21.45
C GLN A 67 21.66 -19.82 -22.39
N GLY A 68 20.97 -20.56 -23.26
CA GLY A 68 20.15 -19.99 -24.36
C GLY A 68 18.63 -20.10 -24.25
N ALA A 69 18.07 -20.71 -23.20
CA ALA A 69 16.62 -20.77 -23.03
C ALA A 69 16.08 -19.41 -22.57
N THR A 70 15.22 -18.79 -23.38
CA THR A 70 14.58 -17.51 -23.06
C THR A 70 13.45 -17.70 -22.06
N ASP A 71 13.30 -16.70 -21.18
CA ASP A 71 12.35 -16.59 -20.06
C ASP A 71 10.97 -17.22 -20.32
N ALA A 72 10.60 -18.22 -19.50
CA ALA A 72 9.22 -18.67 -19.39
C ALA A 72 8.48 -17.70 -18.45
N ASP A 73 7.38 -17.11 -18.92
CA ASP A 73 6.49 -16.33 -18.06
C ASP A 73 5.65 -17.30 -17.21
N ASP A 74 6.25 -17.78 -16.12
CA ASP A 74 5.67 -18.75 -15.19
C ASP A 74 4.64 -18.10 -14.25
N THR A 75 3.49 -17.67 -14.77
CA THR A 75 2.39 -17.24 -13.88
C THR A 75 1.81 -18.44 -13.15
N LEU A 76 2.18 -18.61 -11.88
CA LEU A 76 1.43 -19.45 -10.94
C LEU A 76 0.01 -18.91 -10.80
N ALA A 77 -0.97 -19.61 -11.36
CA ALA A 77 -2.37 -19.36 -11.06
C ALA A 77 -2.81 -20.31 -9.94
N ALA A 78 -2.95 -19.79 -8.73
CA ALA A 78 -3.51 -20.54 -7.61
C ALA A 78 -4.98 -20.19 -7.42
N HIS A 79 -5.83 -21.20 -7.46
CA HIS A 79 -7.27 -21.08 -7.29
C HIS A 79 -7.73 -21.88 -6.06
N VAL A 80 -8.79 -21.41 -5.41
CA VAL A 80 -9.53 -22.19 -4.43
C VAL A 80 -10.87 -22.58 -5.03
N LEU A 81 -11.13 -23.88 -5.13
CA LEU A 81 -12.43 -24.40 -5.57
C LEU A 81 -13.39 -24.41 -4.38
N LEU A 82 -14.48 -23.65 -4.48
CA LEU A 82 -15.52 -23.57 -3.46
C LEU A 82 -16.49 -24.77 -3.54
N ALA A 83 -17.29 -24.97 -2.51
CA ALA A 83 -18.26 -26.08 -2.45
C ALA A 83 -19.37 -26.00 -3.51
N ASP A 84 -19.66 -24.79 -4.02
CA ASP A 84 -20.63 -24.56 -5.09
C ASP A 84 -20.04 -24.77 -6.51
N GLY A 85 -18.75 -25.09 -6.60
CA GLY A 85 -18.03 -25.32 -7.85
C GLY A 85 -17.41 -24.07 -8.49
N SER A 86 -17.58 -22.89 -7.90
CA SER A 86 -16.90 -21.66 -8.34
C SER A 86 -15.43 -21.63 -7.91
N SER A 87 -14.59 -20.86 -8.62
CA SER A 87 -13.14 -20.76 -8.34
C SER A 87 -12.74 -19.35 -7.93
N VAL A 88 -11.91 -19.25 -6.88
CA VAL A 88 -11.40 -17.98 -6.35
C VAL A 88 -9.90 -17.87 -6.60
N PRO A 89 -9.41 -16.90 -7.38
CA PRO A 89 -7.97 -16.71 -7.56
C PRO A 89 -7.33 -16.13 -6.29
N ILE A 90 -6.23 -16.73 -5.83
CA ILE A 90 -5.46 -16.28 -4.66
C ILE A 90 -3.98 -16.14 -5.02
N ASP A 91 -3.28 -15.25 -4.31
CA ASP A 91 -1.85 -15.03 -4.52
C ASP A 91 -1.03 -16.30 -4.18
N GLY A 92 -0.44 -16.90 -5.23
CA GLY A 92 0.35 -18.13 -5.15
C GLY A 92 1.65 -18.02 -4.34
N TYR A 93 2.18 -16.82 -4.10
CA TYR A 93 3.41 -16.61 -3.31
C TYR A 93 3.22 -16.78 -1.81
N LEU A 94 1.96 -16.76 -1.34
CA LEU A 94 1.61 -16.88 0.08
C LEU A 94 1.18 -18.30 0.46
N ILE A 95 1.17 -19.21 -0.51
CA ILE A 95 0.86 -20.62 -0.30
C ILE A 95 2.07 -21.34 0.32
N PRO A 96 1.89 -22.15 1.38
CA PRO A 96 2.95 -23.02 1.87
C PRO A 96 3.46 -23.91 0.72
N THR A 97 4.78 -24.00 0.48
CA THR A 97 5.34 -24.80 -0.63
C THR A 97 5.09 -26.31 -0.51
N ASP A 98 4.58 -26.76 0.65
CA ASP A 98 4.11 -28.11 0.93
C ASP A 98 2.57 -28.27 0.80
N ALA A 99 1.85 -27.19 0.51
CA ALA A 99 0.49 -27.27 0.03
C ALA A 99 0.53 -27.66 -1.46
N ALA A 100 -0.12 -28.78 -1.78
CA ALA A 100 -0.34 -29.24 -3.14
C ALA A 100 -1.79 -28.96 -3.55
N SER A 101 -2.09 -29.06 -4.85
CA SER A 101 -3.47 -29.18 -5.30
C SER A 101 -4.18 -30.29 -4.49
N GLY A 102 -5.33 -29.99 -3.91
CA GLY A 102 -6.01 -30.85 -2.94
C GLY A 102 -5.89 -30.44 -1.47
N ALA A 103 -5.05 -29.44 -1.14
CA ALA A 103 -4.96 -28.90 0.22
C ALA A 103 -6.28 -28.25 0.65
N PRO A 104 -6.77 -28.48 1.89
CA PRO A 104 -7.89 -27.72 2.42
C PRO A 104 -7.45 -26.27 2.65
N VAL A 105 -8.28 -25.32 2.25
CA VAL A 105 -8.05 -23.88 2.37
C VAL A 105 -9.15 -23.29 3.26
N ASP A 106 -8.75 -22.59 4.31
CA ASP A 106 -9.62 -21.75 5.14
C ASP A 106 -8.87 -20.44 5.44
N VAL A 107 -9.07 -19.45 4.56
CA VAL A 107 -8.30 -18.20 4.59
C VAL A 107 -9.17 -16.96 4.46
N VAL A 108 -8.69 -15.86 5.04
CA VAL A 108 -9.18 -14.51 4.78
C VAL A 108 -8.23 -13.87 3.77
N ALA A 109 -8.76 -13.44 2.64
CA ALA A 109 -8.01 -12.80 1.57
C ALA A 109 -8.52 -11.37 1.33
N ALA A 110 -7.62 -10.45 1.03
CA ALA A 110 -7.92 -9.06 0.72
C ALA A 110 -7.85 -8.84 -0.80
N PRO A 111 -8.90 -8.33 -1.46
CA PRO A 111 -8.82 -7.85 -2.84
C PRO A 111 -8.03 -6.54 -2.90
N SER A 112 -7.49 -6.21 -4.08
CA SER A 112 -6.86 -4.91 -4.32
C SER A 112 -7.88 -3.77 -4.38
N ALA A 113 -7.40 -2.53 -4.33
CA ALA A 113 -8.24 -1.35 -4.51
C ALA A 113 -8.89 -1.28 -5.91
N GLU A 114 -8.27 -1.89 -6.91
CA GLU A 114 -8.75 -1.93 -8.30
C GLU A 114 -9.88 -2.95 -8.44
N VAL A 115 -9.71 -4.15 -7.88
CA VAL A 115 -10.76 -5.19 -7.80
C VAL A 115 -12.01 -4.68 -7.08
N PHE A 116 -11.86 -3.90 -5.99
CA PHE A 116 -13.00 -3.29 -5.31
C PHE A 116 -13.74 -2.26 -6.16
N ALA A 117 -13.00 -1.44 -6.92
CA ALA A 117 -13.59 -0.43 -7.78
C ALA A 117 -14.42 -1.06 -8.90
N ASP A 118 -13.92 -2.17 -9.46
CA ASP A 118 -14.56 -2.90 -10.56
C ASP A 118 -15.73 -3.78 -10.10
N ALA A 119 -15.67 -4.35 -8.89
CA ALA A 119 -16.79 -5.08 -8.29
C ALA A 119 -18.01 -4.16 -7.99
N GLY A 120 -17.79 -2.86 -7.82
CA GLY A 120 -18.85 -1.90 -7.52
C GLY A 120 -19.46 -2.07 -6.12
N ILE A 121 -18.73 -2.71 -5.20
CA ILE A 121 -19.20 -3.06 -3.85
C ILE A 121 -18.56 -2.17 -2.79
N ALA A 122 -19.39 -1.58 -1.91
CA ALA A 122 -18.96 -0.83 -0.74
C ALA A 122 -19.12 -1.68 0.54
N ALA A 123 -18.47 -2.84 0.59
CA ALA A 123 -18.54 -3.74 1.74
C ALA A 123 -17.76 -3.18 2.94
N SER A 124 -18.23 -3.49 4.16
CA SER A 124 -17.49 -3.25 5.41
C SER A 124 -17.39 -4.55 6.19
N GLY A 125 -16.18 -5.07 6.40
CA GLY A 125 -15.92 -6.35 7.10
C GLY A 125 -15.62 -7.52 6.15
N THR A 126 -15.65 -8.74 6.67
CA THR A 126 -15.37 -9.96 5.90
C THR A 126 -16.66 -10.54 5.30
N VAL A 127 -16.68 -10.83 4.00
CA VAL A 127 -17.80 -11.46 3.28
C VAL A 127 -17.41 -12.87 2.83
N ALA A 128 -18.36 -13.81 2.79
CA ALA A 128 -18.09 -15.16 2.31
C ALA A 128 -17.95 -15.18 0.78
N ALA A 129 -16.99 -15.94 0.24
CA ALA A 129 -16.73 -15.99 -1.20
C ALA A 129 -17.92 -16.51 -2.02
N ASP A 130 -18.76 -17.37 -1.44
CA ASP A 130 -19.96 -17.96 -2.06
C ASP A 130 -21.23 -17.10 -1.90
N SER A 131 -21.14 -15.93 -1.24
CA SER A 131 -22.25 -14.98 -1.15
C SER A 131 -22.40 -14.15 -2.43
N ALA A 132 -23.56 -13.50 -2.62
CA ALA A 132 -23.80 -12.68 -3.81
C ALA A 132 -22.80 -11.52 -3.96
N GLU A 133 -22.47 -10.84 -2.85
CA GLU A 133 -21.45 -9.78 -2.81
C GLU A 133 -20.02 -10.35 -2.95
N GLY A 134 -19.75 -11.53 -2.39
CA GLY A 134 -18.47 -12.23 -2.53
C GLY A 134 -18.19 -12.63 -3.98
N GLN A 135 -19.18 -13.20 -4.66
CA GLN A 135 -19.09 -13.59 -6.08
C GLN A 135 -18.82 -12.39 -7.00
N GLN A 136 -19.38 -11.21 -6.72
CA GLN A 136 -19.07 -9.99 -7.48
C GLN A 136 -17.61 -9.54 -7.33
N ILE A 137 -17.03 -9.71 -6.14
CA ILE A 137 -15.62 -9.41 -5.89
C ILE A 137 -14.72 -10.45 -6.57
N VAL A 138 -15.09 -11.73 -6.52
CA VAL A 138 -14.36 -12.82 -7.18
C VAL A 138 -14.40 -12.67 -8.70
N GLU A 139 -15.57 -12.37 -9.28
CA GLU A 139 -15.71 -12.10 -10.72
C GLU A 139 -14.88 -10.90 -11.15
N ALA A 140 -14.85 -9.81 -10.36
CA ALA A 140 -14.01 -8.65 -10.64
C ALA A 140 -12.51 -8.99 -10.59
N ALA A 141 -12.06 -9.78 -9.61
CA ALA A 141 -10.67 -10.24 -9.51
C ALA A 141 -10.25 -11.08 -10.73
N VAL A 142 -11.14 -11.98 -11.19
CA VAL A 142 -10.92 -12.79 -12.39
C VAL A 142 -10.87 -11.93 -13.66
N VAL A 143 -11.78 -10.97 -13.80
CA VAL A 143 -11.83 -10.08 -14.97
C VAL A 143 -10.63 -9.13 -15.03
N ALA A 144 -10.12 -8.69 -13.87
CA ALA A 144 -8.99 -7.79 -13.75
C ALA A 144 -7.62 -8.49 -13.81
N ASP A 145 -7.59 -9.84 -13.78
CA ASP A 145 -6.36 -10.64 -13.67
C ASP A 145 -5.51 -10.27 -12.42
N ASP A 146 -6.20 -10.00 -11.29
CA ASP A 146 -5.58 -9.54 -10.04
C ASP A 146 -6.03 -10.44 -8.86
N PRO A 147 -5.17 -11.39 -8.41
CA PRO A 147 -5.55 -12.41 -7.43
C PRO A 147 -5.70 -11.84 -6.01
N LEU A 148 -6.59 -12.46 -5.21
CA LEU A 148 -6.81 -12.03 -3.83
C LEU A 148 -5.59 -12.36 -2.94
N THR A 149 -5.11 -11.38 -2.17
CA THR A 149 -3.95 -11.55 -1.28
C THR A 149 -4.35 -12.21 0.03
N VAL A 150 -3.81 -13.38 0.37
CA VAL A 150 -4.08 -14.04 1.65
C VAL A 150 -3.51 -13.23 2.82
N VAL A 151 -4.35 -12.82 3.77
CA VAL A 151 -3.94 -11.99 4.92
C VAL A 151 -3.98 -12.73 6.25
N ALA A 152 -4.79 -13.79 6.37
CA ALA A 152 -4.87 -14.64 7.56
C ALA A 152 -5.51 -16.01 7.22
N GLY A 153 -5.36 -16.99 8.11
CA GLY A 153 -5.96 -18.32 7.99
C GLY A 153 -4.95 -19.42 7.68
N GLU A 154 -5.43 -20.62 7.35
CA GLU A 154 -4.62 -21.82 7.16
C GLU A 154 -4.87 -22.44 5.77
N ILE A 155 -3.78 -22.79 5.11
CA ILE A 155 -3.78 -23.72 3.98
C ILE A 155 -3.16 -25.00 4.53
N GLY A 156 -3.96 -26.04 4.67
CA GLY A 156 -3.53 -27.31 5.26
C GLY A 156 -2.50 -28.02 4.40
N ALA A 157 -1.64 -28.81 5.03
CA ALA A 157 -0.82 -29.77 4.30
C ALA A 157 -1.72 -30.86 3.68
N VAL A 158 -1.41 -31.31 2.47
CA VAL A 158 -1.95 -32.59 1.99
C VAL A 158 -1.15 -33.69 2.67
N GLU A 159 -1.68 -34.27 3.75
CA GLU A 159 -1.14 -35.50 4.34
C GLU A 159 -1.72 -36.77 3.66
N VAL A 160 -2.10 -36.68 2.39
CA VAL A 160 -2.52 -37.85 1.63
C VAL A 160 -1.64 -37.97 0.40
N GLN A 161 -0.50 -38.64 0.60
CA GLN A 161 0.18 -39.35 -0.47
C GLN A 161 -0.89 -40.21 -1.16
N ALA A 162 -1.10 -40.02 -2.48
CA ALA A 162 -1.99 -40.90 -3.22
C ALA A 162 -1.60 -42.34 -2.90
N ALA A 163 -2.60 -43.17 -2.54
CA ALA A 163 -2.35 -44.55 -2.13
C ALA A 163 -1.46 -45.24 -3.17
N ALA A 164 -0.45 -46.00 -2.72
CA ALA A 164 0.48 -46.65 -3.62
C ALA A 164 -0.28 -47.45 -4.69
N ALA A 165 -0.07 -47.11 -5.96
CA ALA A 165 -0.89 -47.64 -7.05
C ALA A 165 0.00 -48.08 -8.20
N ALA A 166 -0.30 -49.25 -8.77
CA ALA A 166 0.40 -49.71 -9.96
C ALA A 166 -0.02 -48.85 -11.17
N HIS A 167 0.97 -48.45 -11.96
CA HIS A 167 0.76 -47.72 -13.20
C HIS A 167 0.83 -48.68 -14.38
N THR A 168 0.12 -48.31 -15.44
CA THR A 168 0.16 -49.01 -16.73
C THR A 168 0.57 -48.05 -17.82
N ILE A 169 1.30 -48.52 -18.82
CA ILE A 169 1.75 -47.70 -19.94
C ILE A 169 1.46 -48.39 -21.29
N ASP A 170 0.77 -47.68 -22.18
CA ASP A 170 0.65 -48.04 -23.59
C ASP A 170 1.72 -47.34 -24.40
N VAL A 171 2.32 -48.03 -25.37
CA VAL A 171 3.42 -47.47 -26.18
C VAL A 171 3.11 -47.49 -27.66
N ALA A 172 3.00 -46.31 -28.28
CA ALA A 172 2.98 -46.17 -29.72
C ALA A 172 4.40 -45.88 -30.24
N VAL A 173 4.94 -46.73 -31.11
CA VAL A 173 6.15 -46.39 -31.89
C VAL A 173 5.72 -45.94 -33.27
N VAL A 174 5.94 -44.65 -33.54
CA VAL A 174 5.44 -43.98 -34.73
C VAL A 174 6.58 -43.75 -35.71
N SER A 175 6.38 -44.05 -36.99
CA SER A 175 7.24 -43.57 -38.07
C SER A 175 6.62 -42.33 -38.75
N ASN A 176 7.40 -41.28 -38.98
CA ASN A 176 6.95 -40.09 -39.73
C ASN A 176 7.22 -40.25 -41.23
N GLY A 177 6.61 -41.26 -41.86
CA GLY A 177 6.80 -41.59 -43.28
C GLY A 177 8.20 -42.08 -43.68
N SER A 178 9.18 -42.09 -42.77
CA SER A 178 10.51 -42.68 -42.97
C SER A 178 10.54 -44.15 -42.50
N THR A 179 11.48 -44.96 -43.02
CA THR A 179 11.71 -46.34 -42.56
C THR A 179 12.51 -46.42 -41.24
N ALA A 180 12.89 -45.27 -40.67
CA ALA A 180 13.79 -45.20 -39.52
C ALA A 180 13.05 -45.29 -38.18
N THR A 181 12.38 -46.42 -37.92
CA THR A 181 11.97 -46.85 -36.56
C THR A 181 12.79 -48.03 -36.05
N ALA A 182 13.87 -48.39 -36.77
CA ALA A 182 14.70 -49.56 -36.47
C ALA A 182 15.46 -49.45 -35.13
N ALA A 183 15.65 -48.23 -34.62
CA ALA A 183 16.39 -47.96 -33.38
C ALA A 183 15.66 -48.42 -32.11
N SER A 184 14.33 -48.29 -32.05
CA SER A 184 13.55 -48.61 -30.85
C SER A 184 12.80 -49.93 -31.01
N THR A 185 13.52 -51.05 -31.03
CA THR A 185 12.90 -52.40 -31.06
C THR A 185 12.03 -52.67 -29.83
N ASP A 186 11.10 -53.63 -29.89
CA ASP A 186 10.25 -53.97 -28.72
C ASP A 186 11.10 -54.39 -27.51
N ALA A 187 12.20 -55.10 -27.74
CA ALA A 187 13.14 -55.50 -26.70
C ALA A 187 13.81 -54.28 -26.06
N TYR A 188 14.23 -53.32 -26.87
CA TYR A 188 14.80 -52.06 -26.41
C TYR A 188 13.81 -51.23 -25.58
N VAL A 189 12.60 -51.01 -26.11
CA VAL A 189 11.53 -50.27 -25.43
C VAL A 189 11.20 -50.90 -24.07
N LYS A 190 11.09 -52.24 -24.02
CA LYS A 190 10.86 -52.98 -22.77
C LYS A 190 12.02 -52.81 -21.78
N ALA A 191 13.27 -52.81 -22.26
CA ALA A 191 14.44 -52.62 -21.41
C ALA A 191 14.47 -51.21 -20.80
N VAL A 192 14.22 -50.16 -21.60
CA VAL A 192 14.13 -48.77 -21.13
C VAL A 192 13.00 -48.63 -20.11
N LEU A 193 11.80 -49.14 -20.41
CA LEU A 193 10.66 -49.11 -19.49
C LEU A 193 10.94 -49.83 -18.17
N ALA A 194 11.64 -50.98 -18.20
CA ALA A 194 12.01 -51.69 -16.98
C ALA A 194 12.92 -50.86 -16.09
N LYS A 195 13.88 -50.12 -16.67
CA LYS A 195 14.75 -49.21 -15.92
C LYS A 195 13.98 -48.02 -15.34
N VAL A 196 13.10 -47.40 -16.13
CA VAL A 196 12.25 -46.28 -15.68
C VAL A 196 11.27 -46.72 -14.60
N GLY A 197 10.67 -47.91 -14.73
CA GLY A 197 9.85 -48.50 -13.68
C GLY A 197 10.64 -48.69 -12.38
N LYS A 198 11.86 -49.26 -12.46
CA LYS A 198 12.76 -49.39 -11.30
C LYS A 198 13.12 -48.04 -10.69
N PHE A 199 13.37 -47.02 -11.50
CA PHE A 199 13.62 -45.65 -11.04
C PHE A 199 12.46 -45.14 -10.19
N TRP A 200 11.24 -45.14 -10.74
CA TRP A 200 10.08 -44.61 -10.06
C TRP A 200 9.68 -45.44 -8.83
N THR A 201 9.81 -46.76 -8.86
CA THR A 201 9.60 -47.60 -7.66
C THR A 201 10.57 -47.24 -6.54
N GLU A 202 11.84 -47.05 -6.85
CA GLU A 202 12.85 -46.70 -5.86
C GLU A 202 12.68 -45.26 -5.34
N GLN A 203 12.55 -44.29 -6.24
CA GLN A 203 12.56 -42.87 -5.88
C GLN A 203 11.23 -42.39 -5.31
N SER A 204 10.11 -43.09 -5.56
CA SER A 204 8.81 -42.84 -4.94
C SER A 204 8.61 -43.52 -3.58
N ALA A 205 9.65 -44.11 -3.00
CA ALA A 205 9.55 -44.88 -1.76
C ALA A 205 8.44 -45.97 -1.81
N GLY A 206 8.21 -46.56 -3.00
CA GLY A 206 7.20 -47.58 -3.23
C GLY A 206 5.78 -47.07 -3.52
N ALA A 207 5.55 -45.75 -3.59
CA ALA A 207 4.24 -45.20 -3.98
C ALA A 207 3.87 -45.54 -5.43
N VAL A 208 4.88 -45.73 -6.31
CA VAL A 208 4.74 -46.28 -7.65
C VAL A 208 5.38 -47.68 -7.69
N PRO A 209 4.70 -48.73 -7.20
CA PRO A 209 5.28 -50.07 -7.07
C PRO A 209 5.67 -50.72 -8.40
N ALA A 210 5.05 -50.30 -9.52
CA ALA A 210 5.40 -50.73 -10.87
C ALA A 210 4.82 -49.79 -11.92
N ILE A 211 5.50 -49.66 -13.07
CA ILE A 211 4.97 -49.12 -14.32
C ILE A 211 4.97 -50.26 -15.34
N THR A 212 3.79 -50.83 -15.60
CA THR A 212 3.67 -52.07 -16.38
C THR A 212 3.27 -51.76 -17.82
N LEU A 213 4.06 -52.25 -18.78
CA LEU A 213 3.73 -52.18 -20.20
C LEU A 213 2.45 -52.98 -20.48
N THR A 214 1.44 -52.32 -21.05
CA THR A 214 0.18 -52.96 -21.45
C THR A 214 0.28 -53.49 -22.87
N SER A 215 0.61 -52.61 -23.82
CA SER A 215 0.77 -53.01 -25.22
C SER A 215 1.72 -52.08 -25.99
N ILE A 216 2.35 -52.61 -27.04
CA ILE A 216 3.12 -51.82 -28.01
C ILE A 216 2.38 -51.86 -29.35
N LYS A 217 2.11 -50.68 -29.93
CA LYS A 217 1.59 -50.57 -31.31
C LYS A 217 2.57 -49.80 -32.17
N ARG A 218 2.81 -50.31 -33.38
CA ARG A 218 3.72 -49.70 -34.36
C ARG A 218 2.95 -49.31 -35.60
N TYR A 219 3.10 -48.06 -36.04
CA TYR A 219 2.42 -47.58 -37.23
C TYR A 219 3.13 -46.35 -37.81
N SER A 220 2.87 -46.07 -39.09
CA SER A 220 3.26 -44.80 -39.69
C SER A 220 2.18 -43.77 -39.48
N SER A 221 2.58 -42.56 -39.10
CA SER A 221 1.71 -41.40 -39.03
C SER A 221 2.03 -40.41 -40.16
N THR A 222 1.02 -39.65 -40.56
CA THR A 222 1.17 -38.45 -41.41
C THR A 222 1.18 -37.16 -40.59
N LYS A 223 0.99 -37.26 -39.27
CA LYS A 223 1.21 -36.16 -38.34
C LYS A 223 2.72 -35.95 -38.28
N GLY A 224 3.17 -34.70 -38.37
CA GLY A 224 4.58 -34.35 -38.20
C GLY A 224 5.09 -34.74 -36.81
N CYS A 225 6.34 -34.42 -36.51
CA CYS A 225 6.93 -34.67 -35.20
C CYS A 225 7.93 -33.56 -34.85
N GLY A 226 8.23 -33.38 -33.57
CA GLY A 226 9.25 -32.44 -33.09
C GLY A 226 8.78 -31.01 -32.83
N THR A 227 7.47 -30.76 -32.90
CA THR A 227 6.82 -29.52 -32.44
C THR A 227 5.65 -29.85 -31.50
N GLN A 228 5.27 -28.92 -30.61
CA GLN A 228 4.19 -29.13 -29.65
C GLN A 228 2.88 -29.56 -30.33
N ASP A 229 2.42 -28.82 -31.35
CA ASP A 229 1.21 -29.15 -32.12
C ASP A 229 1.26 -30.55 -32.74
N SER A 230 2.42 -30.92 -33.29
CA SER A 230 2.61 -32.22 -33.92
C SER A 230 2.59 -33.36 -32.90
N THR A 231 3.16 -33.14 -31.72
CA THR A 231 3.16 -34.08 -30.60
C THR A 231 1.75 -34.28 -30.03
N ILE A 232 0.98 -33.20 -29.85
CA ILE A 232 -0.43 -33.28 -29.40
C ILE A 232 -1.26 -34.11 -30.40
N ALA A 233 -1.07 -33.87 -31.70
CA ALA A 233 -1.75 -34.64 -32.74
C ALA A 233 -1.35 -36.12 -32.74
N LEU A 234 -0.09 -36.43 -32.44
CA LEU A 234 0.41 -37.80 -32.30
C LEU A 234 -0.16 -38.51 -31.07
N TRP A 235 -0.29 -37.83 -29.93
CA TRP A 235 -0.94 -38.39 -28.73
C TRP A 235 -2.39 -38.74 -29.00
N ASP A 236 -3.15 -37.83 -29.61
CA ASP A 236 -4.55 -38.08 -29.95
C ASP A 236 -4.71 -39.26 -30.93
N GLU A 237 -3.85 -39.33 -31.96
CA GLU A 237 -3.85 -40.46 -32.89
C GLU A 237 -3.51 -41.78 -32.20
N ALA A 238 -2.48 -41.78 -31.36
CA ALA A 238 -2.03 -42.96 -30.63
C ALA A 238 -3.12 -43.47 -29.68
N ALA A 239 -3.70 -42.58 -28.88
CA ALA A 239 -4.77 -42.91 -27.94
C ALA A 239 -5.97 -43.58 -28.66
N LYS A 240 -6.43 -43.00 -29.77
CA LYS A 240 -7.51 -43.57 -30.59
C LYS A 240 -7.16 -44.96 -31.12
N LYS A 241 -5.91 -45.20 -31.51
CA LYS A 241 -5.46 -46.54 -31.91
C LYS A 241 -5.41 -47.53 -30.75
N PHE A 242 -5.24 -47.10 -29.51
CA PHE A 242 -5.40 -47.93 -28.31
C PHE A 242 -6.86 -48.15 -27.89
N GLY A 243 -7.82 -47.51 -28.57
CA GLY A 243 -9.25 -47.67 -28.31
C GLY A 243 -9.84 -46.59 -27.39
N HIS A 244 -9.08 -45.52 -27.13
CA HIS A 244 -9.50 -44.38 -26.34
C HIS A 244 -10.19 -43.35 -27.24
N ALA A 245 -11.53 -43.37 -27.24
CA ALA A 245 -12.34 -42.54 -28.14
C ALA A 245 -12.24 -41.05 -27.84
N GLY A 246 -11.96 -40.67 -26.58
CA GLY A 246 -11.69 -39.30 -26.15
C GLY A 246 -10.29 -38.80 -26.52
N GLY A 247 -9.44 -39.65 -27.13
CA GLY A 247 -8.10 -39.25 -27.55
C GLY A 247 -7.14 -39.16 -26.37
N ALA A 248 -6.19 -38.22 -26.44
CA ALA A 248 -5.14 -38.03 -25.42
C ALA A 248 -5.72 -37.71 -24.02
N ASP A 249 -6.87 -37.04 -23.96
CA ASP A 249 -7.54 -36.63 -22.72
C ASP A 249 -7.94 -37.83 -21.84
N ASP A 250 -8.23 -38.98 -22.46
CA ASP A 250 -8.51 -40.24 -21.77
C ASP A 250 -7.29 -40.79 -21.00
N TYR A 251 -6.10 -40.19 -21.14
CA TYR A 251 -4.91 -40.50 -20.34
C TYR A 251 -4.58 -39.38 -19.34
N VAL A 252 -4.82 -38.11 -19.70
CA VAL A 252 -4.53 -36.94 -18.84
C VAL A 252 -5.46 -36.88 -17.60
N GLY A 253 -6.62 -37.54 -17.64
CA GLY A 253 -7.56 -37.65 -16.50
C GLY A 253 -7.79 -39.05 -15.92
N ALA A 254 -7.07 -40.09 -16.35
CA ALA A 254 -7.47 -41.49 -16.12
C ALA A 254 -6.75 -42.25 -15.00
N GLY A 255 -6.41 -41.58 -13.90
CA GLY A 255 -5.69 -42.21 -12.79
C GLY A 255 -4.32 -42.68 -13.26
N THR A 256 -3.86 -43.89 -12.93
CA THR A 256 -2.48 -44.35 -13.13
C THR A 256 -2.10 -44.82 -14.55
N LYS A 257 -2.79 -44.36 -15.59
CA LYS A 257 -2.58 -44.80 -16.98
C LYS A 257 -1.73 -43.82 -17.78
N HIS A 258 -0.66 -44.32 -18.40
CA HIS A 258 0.20 -43.53 -19.27
C HIS A 258 0.08 -43.95 -20.74
N LEU A 259 0.20 -42.98 -21.63
CA LEU A 259 0.44 -43.19 -23.05
C LEU A 259 1.80 -42.64 -23.41
N PHE A 260 2.66 -43.47 -24.00
CA PHE A 260 3.97 -43.06 -24.47
C PHE A 260 4.08 -43.19 -25.99
N VAL A 261 4.35 -42.07 -26.65
CA VAL A 261 4.59 -42.01 -28.09
C VAL A 261 6.08 -41.85 -28.35
N ILE A 262 6.66 -42.84 -29.03
CA ILE A 262 8.05 -42.83 -29.47
C ILE A 262 8.10 -42.40 -30.93
N SER A 263 8.90 -41.38 -31.24
CA SER A 263 9.20 -40.95 -32.60
C SER A 263 10.67 -41.18 -32.96
N PRO A 264 11.03 -41.17 -34.26
CA PRO A 264 12.41 -41.30 -34.70
C PRO A 264 13.31 -40.17 -34.16
N PRO A 265 14.63 -40.37 -34.06
CA PRO A 265 15.56 -39.35 -33.55
C PRO A 265 15.62 -38.11 -34.45
N SER A 266 15.25 -38.22 -35.72
CA SER A 266 15.11 -37.06 -36.62
C SER A 266 14.02 -36.07 -36.18
N CYS A 267 13.16 -36.45 -35.24
CA CYS A 267 12.12 -35.60 -34.66
C CYS A 267 12.62 -34.75 -33.49
N ALA A 268 13.84 -34.97 -33.01
CA ALA A 268 14.48 -34.18 -31.95
C ALA A 268 14.94 -32.80 -32.47
N THR A 269 14.04 -32.03 -33.07
CA THR A 269 14.37 -30.73 -33.69
C THR A 269 14.19 -29.55 -32.75
N SER A 270 13.19 -29.61 -31.87
CA SER A 270 12.86 -28.52 -30.93
C SER A 270 13.03 -28.93 -29.46
N PHE A 271 12.75 -30.20 -29.14
CA PHE A 271 12.91 -30.83 -27.83
C PHE A 271 13.06 -32.34 -27.99
N ASN A 272 13.60 -33.02 -26.98
CA ASN A 272 13.83 -34.48 -26.98
C ASN A 272 12.68 -35.27 -26.35
N GLY A 273 11.87 -34.60 -25.52
CA GLY A 273 10.72 -35.15 -24.82
C GLY A 273 9.65 -34.07 -24.60
N LEU A 274 8.42 -34.52 -24.37
CA LEU A 274 7.30 -33.69 -23.96
C LEU A 274 6.34 -34.55 -23.13
N GLY A 275 5.70 -33.97 -22.10
CA GLY A 275 4.80 -34.70 -21.22
C GLY A 275 3.67 -33.82 -20.70
N SER A 276 2.51 -34.42 -20.41
CA SER A 276 1.47 -33.73 -19.66
C SER A 276 1.87 -33.55 -18.20
N ILE A 277 1.45 -32.45 -17.59
CA ILE A 277 1.64 -32.21 -16.15
C ILE A 277 0.44 -32.75 -15.39
N GLY A 278 0.70 -33.62 -14.41
CA GLY A 278 -0.33 -34.14 -13.51
C GLY A 278 -0.34 -33.47 -12.14
N ASN A 279 -1.10 -34.07 -11.22
CA ASN A 279 -1.35 -33.53 -9.87
C ASN A 279 -0.73 -34.37 -8.73
N GLY A 280 0.11 -35.36 -9.05
CA GLY A 280 0.87 -36.14 -8.07
C GLY A 280 1.19 -37.55 -8.55
N VAL A 281 1.86 -38.34 -7.70
CA VAL A 281 2.34 -39.70 -8.04
C VAL A 281 1.24 -40.70 -8.41
N GLY A 282 -0.02 -40.42 -8.10
CA GLY A 282 -1.16 -41.26 -8.50
C GLY A 282 -1.65 -40.99 -9.93
N ASN A 283 -1.06 -40.02 -10.64
CA ASN A 283 -1.54 -39.56 -11.93
C ASN A 283 -0.74 -40.13 -13.11
N GLY A 284 -1.47 -40.54 -14.12
CA GLY A 284 -1.02 -40.96 -15.42
C GLY A 284 -0.83 -39.77 -16.34
N GLY A 285 -0.85 -40.02 -17.65
CA GLY A 285 -0.81 -38.95 -18.63
C GLY A 285 -0.11 -39.34 -19.92
N VAL A 286 0.11 -38.35 -20.78
CA VAL A 286 0.71 -38.55 -22.10
C VAL A 286 2.16 -38.11 -22.10
N VAL A 287 3.00 -38.89 -22.76
CA VAL A 287 4.44 -38.68 -22.89
C VAL A 287 4.83 -38.88 -24.35
N TRP A 288 5.74 -38.06 -24.84
CA TRP A 288 6.36 -38.20 -26.14
C TRP A 288 7.87 -38.09 -26.01
N ALA A 289 8.61 -38.87 -26.79
CA ALA A 289 10.06 -38.73 -26.87
C ALA A 289 10.59 -39.15 -28.25
N ALA A 290 11.68 -38.51 -28.66
CA ALA A 290 12.46 -38.91 -29.82
C ALA A 290 13.61 -39.83 -29.37
N PHE A 291 13.48 -41.14 -29.62
CA PHE A 291 14.47 -42.12 -29.19
C PHE A 291 15.52 -42.36 -30.26
N ASP A 292 16.79 -42.32 -29.88
CA ASP A 292 17.91 -42.59 -30.79
C ASP A 292 18.33 -44.07 -30.81
N GLY A 293 17.91 -44.85 -29.82
CA GLY A 293 18.24 -46.28 -29.70
C GLY A 293 19.72 -46.57 -29.47
N GLY A 294 20.48 -45.61 -28.91
CA GLY A 294 21.89 -45.75 -28.54
C GLY A 294 22.12 -46.74 -27.38
N ASP A 295 22.98 -46.38 -26.42
CA ASP A 295 23.19 -47.19 -25.20
C ASP A 295 22.00 -47.16 -24.21
N GLY A 296 20.98 -46.33 -24.54
CA GLY A 296 19.75 -46.15 -23.80
C GLY A 296 19.84 -45.29 -22.55
N SER A 297 21.00 -44.71 -22.25
CA SER A 297 21.17 -43.83 -21.07
C SER A 297 20.42 -42.51 -21.22
N GLY A 298 20.45 -41.90 -22.41
CA GLY A 298 19.69 -40.68 -22.71
C GLY A 298 18.18 -40.92 -22.77
N ASP A 299 17.75 -41.98 -23.44
CA ASP A 299 16.34 -42.37 -23.58
C ASP A 299 15.71 -42.75 -22.22
N GLU A 300 16.45 -43.40 -21.32
CA GLU A 300 16.02 -43.72 -19.96
C GLU A 300 15.76 -42.45 -19.13
N LEU A 301 16.67 -41.47 -19.17
CA LEU A 301 16.52 -40.22 -18.44
C LEU A 301 15.34 -39.42 -19.00
N THR A 302 15.26 -39.26 -20.33
CA THR A 302 14.16 -38.53 -20.99
C THR A 302 12.81 -39.13 -20.60
N LEU A 303 12.62 -40.45 -20.70
CA LEU A 303 11.33 -41.04 -20.33
C LEU A 303 11.02 -40.94 -18.83
N ALA A 304 12.03 -41.06 -17.97
CA ALA A 304 11.84 -40.86 -16.53
C ALA A 304 11.44 -39.41 -16.21
N HIS A 305 12.06 -38.43 -16.88
CA HIS A 305 11.77 -36.99 -16.78
C HIS A 305 10.31 -36.70 -17.16
N GLU A 306 9.88 -37.14 -18.35
CA GLU A 306 8.52 -36.87 -18.83
C GLU A 306 7.44 -37.56 -17.97
N ILE A 307 7.72 -38.73 -17.40
CA ILE A 307 6.84 -39.34 -16.40
C ILE A 307 6.82 -38.52 -15.10
N GLY A 308 7.91 -37.84 -14.75
CA GLY A 308 7.96 -36.89 -13.63
C GLY A 308 6.94 -35.76 -13.79
N HIS A 309 6.74 -35.23 -15.00
CA HIS A 309 5.69 -34.26 -15.28
C HIS A 309 4.30 -34.83 -15.01
N ASN A 310 4.01 -36.05 -15.45
CA ASN A 310 2.74 -36.73 -15.09
C ASN A 310 2.55 -36.82 -13.58
N PHE A 311 3.62 -36.84 -12.80
CA PHE A 311 3.58 -36.83 -11.33
C PHE A 311 3.61 -35.44 -10.69
N SER A 312 3.42 -34.35 -11.45
CA SER A 312 3.45 -32.96 -10.99
C SER A 312 4.85 -32.39 -10.68
N LEU A 313 5.91 -33.02 -11.19
CA LEU A 313 7.23 -32.42 -11.10
C LEU A 313 7.46 -31.43 -12.23
N HIS A 314 8.19 -30.37 -11.94
CA HIS A 314 8.67 -29.38 -12.90
C HIS A 314 10.19 -29.49 -13.01
N HIS A 315 10.78 -28.66 -13.87
CA HIS A 315 12.20 -28.73 -14.17
C HIS A 315 13.09 -28.45 -12.95
N ALA A 316 14.28 -29.04 -13.01
CA ALA A 316 15.39 -28.77 -12.11
C ALA A 316 16.39 -27.85 -12.81
N ASN A 317 16.48 -26.63 -12.29
CA ASN A 317 17.17 -25.50 -12.89
C ASN A 317 18.36 -25.07 -12.01
N VAL A 318 19.18 -24.17 -12.53
CA VAL A 318 20.30 -23.58 -11.78
C VAL A 318 20.08 -22.08 -11.67
N GLN A 319 20.19 -21.50 -10.47
CA GLN A 319 20.29 -20.04 -10.35
C GLN A 319 21.73 -19.62 -10.58
N GLN A 320 22.00 -18.85 -11.63
CA GLN A 320 23.32 -18.27 -11.85
C GLN A 320 23.33 -16.84 -11.37
N CYS A 321 24.33 -16.47 -10.56
CA CYS A 321 24.54 -15.12 -10.05
C CYS A 321 25.93 -14.61 -10.39
N THR A 322 26.04 -13.31 -10.62
CA THR A 322 27.33 -12.64 -10.69
C THR A 322 27.95 -12.57 -9.29
N SER A 323 29.14 -13.14 -9.12
CA SER A 323 29.89 -13.04 -7.86
C SER A 323 30.09 -11.57 -7.45
N PRO A 324 29.90 -11.20 -6.17
CA PRO A 324 29.81 -12.06 -4.98
C PRO A 324 28.39 -12.50 -4.59
N ASP A 325 27.38 -12.21 -5.40
CA ASP A 325 26.01 -12.59 -5.07
C ASP A 325 25.86 -14.12 -5.12
N THR A 326 25.12 -14.65 -4.16
CA THR A 326 24.95 -16.11 -3.93
C THR A 326 23.53 -16.58 -4.18
N ASP A 327 22.56 -15.67 -4.12
CA ASP A 327 21.14 -15.90 -4.39
C ASP A 327 20.40 -14.56 -4.62
N ALA A 328 19.13 -14.65 -5.02
CA ALA A 328 18.30 -13.49 -5.36
C ALA A 328 16.89 -13.63 -4.79
N LYS A 329 16.25 -12.49 -4.51
CA LYS A 329 14.84 -12.43 -4.13
C LYS A 329 13.98 -12.72 -5.36
N ILE A 330 12.98 -13.57 -5.22
CA ILE A 330 11.94 -13.75 -6.25
C ILE A 330 10.94 -12.59 -6.14
N VAL A 331 10.61 -11.98 -7.28
CA VAL A 331 9.62 -10.90 -7.40
C VAL A 331 8.74 -11.24 -8.59
N GLY A 332 7.55 -11.77 -8.32
CA GLY A 332 6.72 -12.37 -9.36
C GLY A 332 7.46 -13.52 -10.05
N THR A 333 7.33 -13.59 -11.37
CA THR A 333 7.92 -14.63 -12.24
C THR A 333 9.41 -14.43 -12.52
N SER A 334 10.06 -13.47 -11.85
CA SER A 334 11.48 -13.15 -12.09
C SER A 334 12.31 -13.01 -10.81
N TYR A 335 13.63 -12.99 -10.95
CA TYR A 335 14.52 -12.56 -9.87
C TYR A 335 14.58 -11.03 -9.86
N GLY A 336 14.19 -10.41 -8.74
CA GLY A 336 14.10 -8.94 -8.61
C GLY A 336 15.43 -8.19 -8.64
N THR A 337 16.54 -8.83 -8.98
CA THR A 337 17.90 -8.27 -9.05
C THR A 337 18.55 -8.66 -10.37
N SER A 338 19.19 -7.69 -11.06
CA SER A 338 19.78 -7.91 -12.39
C SER A 338 21.03 -8.78 -12.43
N SER A 339 21.59 -9.21 -11.28
CA SER A 339 22.81 -10.01 -11.22
C SER A 339 22.57 -11.51 -11.28
N CYS A 340 21.33 -11.97 -11.09
CA CYS A 340 20.99 -13.39 -11.10
C CYS A 340 19.91 -13.71 -12.13
N PHE A 341 20.04 -14.87 -12.78
CA PHE A 341 19.06 -15.41 -13.72
C PHE A 341 18.86 -16.92 -13.47
N GLU A 342 17.78 -17.46 -14.01
CA GLU A 342 17.52 -18.90 -14.01
C GLU A 342 18.09 -19.52 -15.28
N ASP A 343 18.80 -20.64 -15.14
CA ASP A 343 19.25 -21.47 -16.26
C ASP A 343 18.39 -22.74 -16.27
N PRO A 344 17.37 -22.81 -17.14
CA PRO A 344 16.41 -23.92 -17.19
C PRO A 344 17.10 -25.26 -17.49
N TYR A 345 16.64 -26.33 -16.84
CA TYR A 345 17.12 -27.71 -16.98
C TYR A 345 18.60 -27.95 -16.62
N ALA A 346 19.34 -26.92 -16.21
CA ALA A 346 20.78 -27.00 -16.02
C ALA A 346 21.21 -27.83 -14.79
N ASP A 347 20.27 -28.33 -13.98
CA ASP A 347 20.59 -29.24 -12.89
C ASP A 347 20.85 -30.69 -13.37
N LEU A 348 22.10 -30.96 -13.76
CA LEU A 348 22.54 -32.29 -14.20
C LEU A 348 22.60 -33.37 -13.10
N TYR A 349 22.25 -33.05 -11.85
CA TYR A 349 22.16 -34.03 -10.76
C TYR A 349 20.75 -34.63 -10.61
N ASP A 350 19.75 -34.04 -11.26
CA ASP A 350 18.35 -34.39 -11.09
C ASP A 350 17.76 -35.00 -12.36
N VAL A 351 16.79 -35.91 -12.19
CA VAL A 351 16.03 -36.45 -13.32
C VAL A 351 15.23 -35.37 -14.06
N MET A 352 14.78 -34.33 -13.34
CA MET A 352 14.05 -33.20 -13.92
C MET A 352 14.98 -32.14 -14.55
N GLY A 353 16.29 -32.41 -14.60
CA GLY A 353 17.23 -31.66 -15.43
C GLY A 353 17.26 -32.18 -16.87
N MET A 354 18.15 -31.64 -17.70
CA MET A 354 18.28 -32.06 -19.10
C MET A 354 18.87 -33.46 -19.25
N SER A 355 18.36 -34.22 -20.22
CA SER A 355 19.04 -35.43 -20.71
C SER A 355 20.32 -35.04 -21.44
N PHE A 356 21.46 -35.27 -20.80
CA PHE A 356 22.77 -34.86 -21.29
C PHE A 356 23.68 -36.07 -21.49
N VAL A 357 24.42 -36.07 -22.60
CA VAL A 357 25.51 -37.02 -22.86
C VAL A 357 26.76 -36.26 -23.24
N VAL A 358 27.91 -36.77 -22.79
CA VAL A 358 29.21 -36.14 -22.97
C VAL A 358 30.04 -36.95 -23.94
N ASN A 359 30.61 -36.31 -24.96
CA ASN A 359 31.64 -36.93 -25.80
C ASN A 359 33.03 -36.55 -25.28
N ASP A 360 33.81 -37.51 -24.80
CA ASP A 360 35.19 -37.27 -24.34
C ASP A 360 36.23 -37.29 -25.48
N GLY A 361 35.79 -37.41 -26.73
CA GLY A 361 36.62 -37.54 -27.92
C GLY A 361 36.80 -39.00 -28.37
N THR A 362 36.38 -39.99 -27.56
CA THR A 362 36.49 -41.41 -27.88
C THR A 362 35.16 -42.16 -27.77
N THR A 363 34.35 -41.83 -26.76
CA THR A 363 33.04 -42.45 -26.53
C THR A 363 32.04 -41.42 -26.02
N LEU A 364 30.76 -41.68 -26.29
CA LEU A 364 29.66 -40.98 -25.63
C LEU A 364 29.47 -41.58 -24.23
N HIS A 365 29.33 -40.72 -23.25
CA HIS A 365 29.07 -41.06 -21.85
C HIS A 365 27.74 -40.46 -21.44
N GLY A 366 26.79 -41.31 -21.05
CA GLY A 366 25.61 -40.91 -20.30
C GLY A 366 25.71 -41.29 -18.82
N ASN A 367 24.60 -41.14 -18.09
CA ASN A 367 24.50 -41.70 -16.75
C ASN A 367 24.28 -43.22 -16.82
N ASP A 368 24.95 -43.99 -15.96
CA ASP A 368 24.70 -45.45 -15.86
C ASP A 368 23.28 -45.78 -15.42
N ASN A 369 22.70 -44.92 -14.57
CA ASN A 369 21.31 -44.92 -14.15
C ASN A 369 20.81 -43.48 -14.10
N THR A 370 19.51 -43.26 -14.33
CA THR A 370 18.89 -41.95 -14.10
C THR A 370 19.17 -41.43 -12.67
N PRO A 371 19.73 -40.21 -12.50
CA PRO A 371 20.06 -39.64 -11.19
C PRO A 371 18.85 -39.47 -10.27
N ALA A 372 19.07 -39.54 -8.95
CA ALA A 372 17.99 -39.46 -7.95
C ALA A 372 17.28 -38.09 -7.94
N LEU A 373 16.00 -38.09 -7.52
CA LEU A 373 15.24 -36.85 -7.26
C LEU A 373 15.91 -36.01 -6.17
N ASN A 374 15.89 -34.70 -6.33
CA ASN A 374 16.33 -33.75 -5.32
C ASN A 374 15.35 -33.65 -4.15
N ALA A 375 15.80 -33.00 -3.09
CA ALA A 375 15.03 -32.83 -1.86
C ALA A 375 13.68 -32.12 -2.07
N ILE A 376 13.61 -31.14 -2.99
CA ILE A 376 12.37 -30.39 -3.26
C ILE A 376 11.34 -31.33 -3.91
N SER A 377 11.72 -32.05 -4.97
CA SER A 377 10.83 -32.99 -5.66
C SER A 377 10.35 -34.10 -4.73
N LYS A 378 11.24 -34.62 -3.88
CA LYS A 378 10.90 -35.62 -2.86
C LYS A 378 9.90 -35.11 -1.83
N LEU A 379 10.08 -33.89 -1.33
CA LEU A 379 9.16 -33.28 -0.37
C LEU A 379 7.82 -32.91 -1.01
N ARG A 380 7.85 -32.37 -2.24
CA ARG A 380 6.65 -32.02 -3.02
C ARG A 380 5.75 -33.23 -3.26
N LEU A 381 6.34 -34.39 -3.53
CA LEU A 381 5.61 -35.64 -3.73
C LEU A 381 5.31 -36.42 -2.43
N GLY A 382 5.69 -35.89 -1.25
CA GLY A 382 5.48 -36.56 0.02
C GLY A 382 6.31 -37.85 0.20
N LEU A 383 7.44 -37.99 -0.51
CA LEU A 383 8.22 -39.23 -0.59
C LEU A 383 9.22 -39.40 0.56
N ILE A 384 9.45 -38.32 1.32
CA ILE A 384 10.34 -38.31 2.48
C ILE A 384 9.65 -37.61 3.64
N SER A 385 9.85 -38.14 4.86
CA SER A 385 9.20 -37.64 6.06
C SER A 385 9.91 -36.42 6.67
N ALA A 386 9.30 -35.80 7.66
CA ALA A 386 9.96 -34.79 8.50
C ALA A 386 11.21 -35.32 9.24
N THR A 387 11.35 -36.64 9.41
CA THR A 387 12.58 -37.24 9.98
C THR A 387 13.72 -37.26 8.96
N ASP A 388 13.39 -37.54 7.70
CA ASP A 388 14.34 -37.56 6.58
C ASP A 388 14.78 -36.15 6.18
N ALA A 389 13.91 -35.16 6.35
CA ALA A 389 14.16 -33.76 6.01
C ALA A 389 13.53 -32.82 7.06
N PRO A 390 14.14 -32.69 8.25
CA PRO A 390 13.59 -31.84 9.31
C PRO A 390 13.53 -30.38 8.87
N THR A 391 12.45 -29.70 9.31
CA THR A 391 12.29 -28.26 9.13
C THR A 391 13.01 -27.51 10.24
N LEU A 392 13.91 -26.60 9.87
CA LEU A 392 14.70 -25.76 10.77
C LEU A 392 14.17 -24.32 10.73
N THR A 393 13.83 -23.79 11.89
CA THR A 393 13.40 -22.40 12.10
C THR A 393 14.28 -21.73 13.15
N ALA A 394 14.41 -20.39 13.09
CA ALA A 394 15.25 -19.68 14.04
C ALA A 394 14.61 -19.57 15.43
N ALA A 395 15.44 -19.62 16.46
CA ALA A 395 15.08 -19.17 17.79
C ALA A 395 15.06 -17.62 17.86
N ALA A 396 14.70 -17.07 19.03
CA ALA A 396 14.70 -15.63 19.27
C ALA A 396 16.10 -14.98 19.22
N THR A 397 17.16 -15.78 19.27
CA THR A 397 18.56 -15.35 19.18
C THR A 397 19.30 -16.17 18.13
N PRO A 398 20.39 -15.64 17.55
CA PRO A 398 21.20 -16.39 16.61
C PRO A 398 21.69 -17.73 17.20
N SER A 399 21.62 -18.78 16.39
CA SER A 399 22.01 -20.14 16.81
C SER A 399 22.73 -20.86 15.69
N THR A 400 23.72 -21.69 16.04
CA THR A 400 24.44 -22.58 15.12
C THR A 400 24.31 -24.02 15.58
N THR A 401 23.88 -24.92 14.69
CA THR A 401 23.71 -26.36 14.97
C THR A 401 24.33 -27.18 13.84
N SER A 402 25.00 -28.28 14.19
CA SER A 402 25.59 -29.21 13.23
C SER A 402 24.66 -30.38 12.93
N TYR A 403 24.58 -30.76 11.65
CA TYR A 403 23.73 -31.84 11.16
C TYR A 403 24.54 -32.78 10.26
N ALA A 404 24.37 -34.09 10.46
CA ALA A 404 24.80 -35.11 9.51
C ALA A 404 23.68 -35.37 8.49
N ILE A 405 24.04 -35.40 7.20
CA ILE A 405 23.13 -35.62 6.07
C ILE A 405 23.67 -36.82 5.28
N THR A 406 22.87 -37.88 5.12
CA THR A 406 23.17 -39.03 4.25
C THR A 406 22.98 -38.66 2.79
N GLY A 407 23.53 -39.47 1.86
CA GLY A 407 23.36 -39.22 0.42
C GLY A 407 21.88 -39.13 0.01
N ALA A 408 21.56 -38.19 -0.88
CA ALA A 408 20.19 -37.95 -1.35
C ALA A 408 19.58 -39.18 -2.02
N SER A 409 20.40 -40.02 -2.66
CA SER A 409 20.00 -41.30 -3.28
C SER A 409 19.73 -42.42 -2.26
N ALA A 410 20.03 -42.21 -0.98
CA ALA A 410 19.73 -43.20 0.06
C ALA A 410 18.21 -43.39 0.22
N LEU A 411 17.83 -44.58 0.68
CA LEU A 411 16.42 -44.94 0.89
C LEU A 411 15.92 -44.61 2.30
N SER A 412 16.82 -44.23 3.21
CA SER A 412 16.49 -43.86 4.59
C SER A 412 17.53 -42.92 5.20
N GLY A 413 17.20 -42.38 6.37
CA GLY A 413 18.05 -41.45 7.11
C GLY A 413 17.82 -40.01 6.69
N ARG A 414 18.54 -39.10 7.34
CA ARG A 414 18.41 -37.66 7.06
C ARG A 414 19.04 -37.33 5.73
N ARG A 415 18.24 -37.21 4.68
CA ARG A 415 18.67 -37.00 3.29
C ARG A 415 18.66 -35.52 2.90
N ALA A 416 17.94 -34.69 3.65
CA ALA A 416 17.95 -33.25 3.45
C ALA A 416 17.73 -32.47 4.76
N LEU A 417 17.81 -31.15 4.68
CA LEU A 417 17.28 -30.21 5.66
C LEU A 417 16.36 -29.23 4.93
N LYS A 418 15.16 -28.96 5.46
CA LYS A 418 14.31 -27.84 5.02
C LYS A 418 14.56 -26.69 5.98
N ILE A 419 14.98 -25.53 5.49
CA ILE A 419 15.44 -24.42 6.33
C ILE A 419 14.67 -23.17 5.97
N ILE A 420 14.02 -22.56 6.94
CA ILE A 420 13.33 -21.27 6.77
C ILE A 420 14.30 -20.16 7.17
N ASP A 421 14.68 -19.31 6.22
CA ASP A 421 15.47 -18.11 6.50
C ASP A 421 14.64 -17.18 7.41
N PRO A 422 15.12 -16.85 8.62
CA PRO A 422 14.33 -16.09 9.57
C PRO A 422 14.10 -14.63 9.18
N VAL A 423 14.82 -14.12 8.18
CA VAL A 423 14.66 -12.74 7.70
C VAL A 423 13.74 -12.69 6.48
N SER A 424 13.99 -13.49 5.43
CA SER A 424 13.15 -13.46 4.23
C SER A 424 11.92 -14.36 4.32
N GLN A 425 11.90 -15.32 5.24
CA GLN A 425 10.94 -16.44 5.26
C GLN A 425 11.02 -17.37 4.02
N GLU A 426 12.04 -17.20 3.17
CA GLU A 426 12.29 -18.10 2.04
C GLU A 426 12.77 -19.46 2.54
N ARG A 427 12.42 -20.51 1.80
CA ARG A 427 12.76 -21.90 2.13
C ARG A 427 13.95 -22.36 1.31
N TYR A 428 14.96 -22.86 2.00
CA TYR A 428 16.15 -23.47 1.43
C TYR A 428 16.20 -24.95 1.77
N TYR A 429 16.67 -25.76 0.84
CA TYR A 429 16.80 -27.20 0.99
C TYR A 429 18.27 -27.57 0.86
N VAL A 430 18.81 -28.26 1.86
CA VAL A 430 20.21 -28.69 1.86
C VAL A 430 20.26 -30.20 1.70
N GLU A 431 20.85 -30.69 0.62
CA GLU A 431 21.00 -32.13 0.35
C GLU A 431 22.47 -32.51 0.15
N TYR A 432 22.80 -33.80 0.30
CA TYR A 432 24.14 -34.31 0.01
C TYR A 432 24.12 -35.22 -1.22
N ARG A 433 24.84 -34.85 -2.28
CA ARG A 433 25.06 -35.72 -3.45
C ARG A 433 26.43 -36.38 -3.32
N ASN A 434 26.46 -37.69 -3.10
CA ASN A 434 27.66 -38.44 -2.74
C ASN A 434 28.17 -39.40 -3.84
N ALA A 435 27.52 -39.42 -5.01
CA ALA A 435 27.81 -40.35 -6.11
C ALA A 435 27.76 -41.84 -5.70
N GLN A 436 26.93 -42.19 -4.71
CA GLN A 436 26.71 -43.58 -4.29
C GLN A 436 25.27 -44.02 -4.59
N GLY A 437 25.04 -45.34 -4.49
CA GLY A 437 23.74 -45.93 -4.79
C GLY A 437 23.39 -45.71 -6.26
N ARG A 438 22.19 -45.19 -6.52
CA ARG A 438 21.71 -44.89 -7.89
C ARG A 438 22.58 -43.86 -8.62
N ASP A 439 23.16 -42.91 -7.89
CA ASP A 439 24.00 -41.86 -8.49
C ASP A 439 25.42 -42.37 -8.83
N ALA A 440 25.76 -43.63 -8.55
CA ALA A 440 27.04 -44.21 -8.94
C ALA A 440 27.14 -44.27 -10.47
N GLY A 441 28.25 -43.78 -11.03
CA GLY A 441 28.44 -43.70 -12.49
C GLY A 441 27.69 -42.55 -13.16
N SER A 442 27.14 -41.60 -12.40
CA SER A 442 26.55 -40.38 -12.93
C SER A 442 27.59 -39.46 -13.58
N LEU A 443 27.16 -38.61 -14.51
CA LEU A 443 28.00 -37.62 -15.17
C LEU A 443 28.68 -36.67 -14.20
N TYR A 444 27.95 -36.20 -13.17
CA TYR A 444 28.52 -35.32 -12.16
C TYR A 444 29.65 -36.01 -11.36
N SER A 445 29.61 -37.34 -11.24
CA SER A 445 30.65 -38.11 -10.55
C SER A 445 31.87 -38.38 -11.44
N ARG A 446 31.65 -38.64 -12.73
CA ARG A 446 32.70 -38.91 -13.73
C ARG A 446 33.46 -37.64 -14.12
N PHE A 447 32.75 -36.53 -14.25
CA PHE A 447 33.26 -35.26 -14.77
C PHE A 447 33.11 -34.12 -13.75
N ALA A 448 33.68 -34.30 -12.55
CA ALA A 448 33.60 -33.30 -11.48
C ALA A 448 34.23 -31.94 -11.87
N ASN A 449 35.28 -31.96 -12.70
CA ASN A 449 35.92 -30.76 -13.24
C ASN A 449 35.92 -30.89 -14.77
N PRO A 450 34.79 -30.55 -15.42
CA PRO A 450 34.68 -30.72 -16.86
C PRO A 450 35.66 -29.79 -17.60
N PRO A 451 36.18 -30.19 -18.78
CA PRO A 451 37.02 -29.33 -19.59
C PRO A 451 36.36 -27.98 -19.90
N ALA A 452 37.14 -26.90 -19.91
CA ALA A 452 36.64 -25.54 -20.09
C ALA A 452 35.84 -25.32 -21.39
N HIS A 453 36.08 -26.12 -22.43
CA HIS A 453 35.38 -26.00 -23.71
C HIS A 453 33.96 -26.62 -23.70
N TRP A 454 33.57 -27.35 -22.65
CA TRP A 454 32.23 -27.93 -22.55
C TRP A 454 31.17 -26.95 -22.05
N SER A 455 31.54 -25.74 -21.64
CA SER A 455 30.62 -24.69 -21.17
C SER A 455 29.61 -25.14 -20.10
N ILE A 456 29.99 -26.15 -19.29
CA ILE A 456 29.20 -26.65 -18.15
C ILE A 456 29.85 -26.31 -16.82
N SER A 457 29.02 -26.08 -15.81
CA SER A 457 29.47 -25.75 -14.45
C SER A 457 30.30 -26.88 -13.82
N ALA A 458 31.21 -26.55 -12.89
CA ALA A 458 31.92 -27.57 -12.14
C ALA A 458 30.96 -28.36 -11.24
N MET A 459 31.21 -29.66 -11.07
CA MET A 459 30.33 -30.61 -10.38
C MET A 459 31.13 -31.55 -9.47
N GLY A 460 30.56 -32.66 -9.04
CA GLY A 460 31.17 -33.66 -8.16
C GLY A 460 30.40 -33.84 -6.84
N PRO A 461 30.83 -34.80 -6.01
CA PRO A 461 30.22 -35.00 -4.70
C PRO A 461 30.31 -33.75 -3.82
N GLY A 462 29.22 -33.43 -3.12
CA GLY A 462 29.16 -32.27 -2.24
C GLY A 462 27.75 -31.91 -1.78
N ILE A 463 27.68 -30.90 -0.92
CA ILE A 463 26.41 -30.35 -0.44
C ILE A 463 25.80 -29.46 -1.51
N ARG A 464 24.51 -29.62 -1.76
CA ARG A 464 23.75 -28.73 -2.64
C ARG A 464 22.76 -27.94 -1.81
N VAL A 465 22.62 -26.66 -2.13
CA VAL A 465 21.60 -25.79 -1.55
C VAL A 465 20.61 -25.49 -2.66
N LEU A 466 19.33 -25.77 -2.43
CA LEU A 466 18.26 -25.57 -3.39
C LEU A 466 17.20 -24.63 -2.81
N LYS A 467 16.40 -24.04 -3.68
CA LYS A 467 15.16 -23.33 -3.35
C LYS A 467 14.15 -23.52 -4.48
N SER A 468 12.92 -23.09 -4.28
CA SER A 468 11.97 -22.96 -5.40
C SER A 468 12.38 -21.79 -6.30
N GLY A 469 12.19 -21.94 -7.62
CA GLY A 469 12.42 -20.87 -8.58
C GLY A 469 11.30 -19.83 -8.60
N PRO A 470 11.42 -18.79 -9.45
CA PRO A 470 10.32 -17.90 -9.79
C PRO A 470 9.13 -18.71 -10.29
N GLY A 471 7.91 -18.28 -9.99
CA GLY A 471 6.75 -19.13 -10.24
C GLY A 471 6.71 -20.41 -9.38
N GLY A 472 7.53 -20.53 -8.34
CA GLY A 472 7.38 -21.45 -7.19
C GLY A 472 7.36 -22.97 -7.46
N SER A 473 7.43 -23.41 -8.72
CA SER A 473 7.19 -24.79 -9.13
C SER A 473 8.47 -25.52 -9.51
N THR A 474 9.44 -24.83 -10.10
CA THR A 474 10.75 -25.38 -10.44
C THR A 474 11.60 -25.56 -9.19
N SER A 475 12.48 -26.55 -9.23
CA SER A 475 13.53 -26.71 -8.22
C SER A 475 14.80 -26.05 -8.73
N VAL A 476 15.43 -25.22 -7.92
CA VAL A 476 16.58 -24.43 -8.36
C VAL A 476 17.75 -24.66 -7.43
N VAL A 477 18.86 -25.16 -7.95
CA VAL A 477 20.12 -25.21 -7.19
C VAL A 477 20.80 -23.85 -7.17
N LEU A 478 21.33 -23.50 -6.01
CA LEU A 478 22.18 -22.34 -5.79
C LEU A 478 23.64 -22.81 -5.82
N PRO A 479 24.39 -22.52 -6.90
CA PRO A 479 25.79 -22.89 -7.00
C PRO A 479 26.65 -22.19 -5.95
N ASP A 480 27.78 -22.81 -5.66
CA ASP A 480 28.91 -22.12 -5.04
C ASP A 480 29.50 -21.13 -6.05
N ALA A 481 28.97 -19.90 -6.04
CA ALA A 481 29.40 -18.82 -6.92
C ALA A 481 30.81 -18.33 -6.53
N THR A 482 31.80 -18.60 -7.38
CA THR A 482 33.19 -18.15 -7.17
C THR A 482 33.65 -17.26 -8.32
N ALA A 483 34.73 -16.50 -8.10
CA ALA A 483 35.36 -15.70 -9.16
C ALA A 483 35.85 -16.55 -10.35
N SER A 484 36.12 -17.84 -10.14
CA SER A 484 36.53 -18.80 -11.18
C SER A 484 35.38 -19.51 -11.88
N GLY A 485 34.13 -19.17 -11.55
CA GLY A 485 32.92 -19.80 -12.09
C GLY A 485 32.10 -20.56 -11.04
N PRO A 486 30.84 -20.91 -11.36
CA PRO A 486 29.96 -21.62 -10.45
C PRO A 486 30.33 -23.10 -10.33
N ARG A 487 30.17 -23.64 -9.12
CA ARG A 487 30.20 -25.08 -8.85
C ARG A 487 28.85 -25.52 -8.28
N LEU A 488 28.20 -26.53 -8.87
CA LEU A 488 26.85 -26.96 -8.49
C LEU A 488 26.77 -27.70 -7.13
N ALA A 489 27.90 -27.87 -6.44
CA ALA A 489 27.97 -28.47 -5.12
C ALA A 489 29.11 -27.85 -4.27
N PHE A 490 28.80 -27.52 -3.02
CA PHE A 490 29.72 -27.02 -2.01
C PHE A 490 30.57 -28.16 -1.44
N VAL A 491 31.90 -28.02 -1.53
CA VAL A 491 32.87 -28.96 -0.93
C VAL A 491 33.21 -28.57 0.52
N ALA A 492 33.90 -29.45 1.25
CA ALA A 492 34.31 -29.19 2.63
C ALA A 492 35.06 -27.84 2.76
N GLY A 493 34.72 -27.06 3.80
CA GLY A 493 35.24 -25.72 4.06
C GLY A 493 34.49 -24.60 3.33
N ARG A 494 33.64 -24.90 2.34
CA ARG A 494 32.83 -23.91 1.63
C ARG A 494 31.55 -23.58 2.41
N SER A 495 30.96 -22.42 2.12
CA SER A 495 29.72 -21.99 2.78
C SER A 495 28.79 -21.27 1.81
N PHE A 496 27.50 -21.53 1.95
CA PHE A 496 26.43 -20.71 1.41
C PHE A 496 25.99 -19.69 2.46
N THR A 497 25.70 -18.45 2.07
CA THR A 497 25.06 -17.44 2.91
C THR A 497 23.94 -16.81 2.10
N SER A 498 22.71 -16.85 2.61
CA SER A 498 21.56 -16.17 2.00
C SER A 498 21.79 -14.66 1.87
N ARG A 499 21.13 -14.02 0.89
CA ARG A 499 21.12 -12.57 0.64
C ARG A 499 20.79 -11.74 1.88
N THR A 500 19.93 -12.25 2.76
CA THR A 500 19.51 -11.57 3.99
C THR A 500 20.51 -11.76 5.14
N LYS A 501 21.44 -12.70 4.98
CA LYS A 501 22.36 -13.21 6.02
C LYS A 501 21.63 -13.88 7.20
N GLY A 502 20.33 -14.13 7.08
CA GLY A 502 19.54 -14.86 8.06
C GLY A 502 19.88 -16.34 8.09
N LEU A 503 20.31 -16.92 6.96
CA LEU A 503 20.82 -18.28 6.84
C LEU A 503 22.28 -18.30 6.37
N LYS A 504 23.11 -19.11 7.06
CA LYS A 504 24.43 -19.57 6.59
C LYS A 504 24.58 -21.08 6.77
N VAL A 505 25.04 -21.77 5.73
CA VAL A 505 25.32 -23.22 5.73
C VAL A 505 26.79 -23.43 5.42
N THR A 506 27.54 -24.04 6.33
CA THR A 506 28.97 -24.35 6.16
C THR A 506 29.19 -25.85 6.08
N VAL A 507 29.82 -26.32 5.01
CA VAL A 507 30.19 -27.74 4.85
C VAL A 507 31.39 -28.03 5.73
N SER A 508 31.19 -28.80 6.79
CA SER A 508 32.24 -29.10 7.78
C SER A 508 33.08 -30.30 7.34
N SER A 509 32.45 -31.35 6.81
CA SER A 509 33.14 -32.54 6.27
C SER A 509 32.28 -33.28 5.26
N LEU A 510 32.92 -34.03 4.37
CA LEU A 510 32.29 -34.93 3.40
C LEU A 510 32.94 -36.32 3.50
N THR A 511 32.14 -37.37 3.62
CA THR A 511 32.57 -38.78 3.49
C THR A 511 31.74 -39.45 2.40
N THR A 512 32.11 -40.66 1.97
CA THR A 512 31.34 -41.39 0.95
C THR A 512 29.89 -41.68 1.38
N SER A 513 29.60 -41.76 2.68
CA SER A 513 28.26 -42.09 3.20
C SER A 513 27.47 -40.90 3.74
N ALA A 514 28.13 -39.85 4.23
CA ALA A 514 27.47 -38.70 4.84
C ALA A 514 28.28 -37.41 4.73
N ALA A 515 27.58 -36.28 4.81
CA ALA A 515 28.15 -34.95 4.95
C ALA A 515 27.79 -34.38 6.33
N THR A 516 28.69 -33.59 6.92
CA THR A 516 28.36 -32.78 8.11
C THR A 516 28.30 -31.31 7.73
N VAL A 517 27.18 -30.66 8.01
CA VAL A 517 26.98 -29.21 7.80
C VAL A 517 26.73 -28.50 9.11
N SER A 518 27.22 -27.27 9.23
CA SER A 518 26.86 -26.36 10.31
C SER A 518 25.90 -25.31 9.77
N VAL A 519 24.69 -25.27 10.31
CA VAL A 519 23.63 -24.34 9.92
C VAL A 519 23.55 -23.24 10.98
N THR A 520 23.68 -21.99 10.55
CA THR A 520 23.49 -20.81 11.40
C THR A 520 22.25 -20.05 10.96
N LEU A 521 21.35 -19.81 11.91
CA LEU A 521 20.15 -18.99 11.72
C LEU A 521 20.27 -17.72 12.56
N THR A 522 20.09 -16.57 11.91
CA THR A 522 20.23 -15.23 12.50
C THR A 522 18.93 -14.46 12.34
N PRO A 523 18.05 -14.40 13.36
CA PRO A 523 16.79 -13.68 13.27
C PRO A 523 17.00 -12.16 13.10
N PRO A 524 16.02 -11.44 12.51
CA PRO A 524 16.09 -9.99 12.38
C PRO A 524 16.09 -9.31 13.75
N VAL A 525 16.84 -8.21 13.88
CA VAL A 525 16.76 -7.35 15.06
C VAL A 525 15.53 -6.46 14.93
N LEU A 526 14.58 -6.61 15.85
CA LEU A 526 13.33 -5.87 15.87
C LEU A 526 13.49 -4.49 16.52
N ALA A 527 12.49 -3.63 16.38
CA ALA A 527 12.44 -2.31 17.01
C ALA A 527 11.32 -2.23 18.05
N PHE A 528 11.54 -1.45 19.11
CA PHE A 528 10.47 -1.12 20.06
C PHE A 528 9.45 -0.17 19.41
N ALA A 529 8.17 -0.47 19.57
CA ALA A 529 7.06 0.43 19.30
C ALA A 529 6.70 1.27 20.55
N GLY A 530 5.88 2.31 20.35
CA GLY A 530 5.49 3.26 21.40
C GLY A 530 6.33 4.54 21.41
N THR A 531 5.66 5.69 21.32
CA THR A 531 6.28 7.02 21.27
C THR A 531 6.04 7.84 22.53
N ASN A 532 5.14 7.39 23.40
CA ASN A 532 4.83 8.11 24.64
C ASN A 532 6.10 8.25 25.50
N PRO A 533 6.49 9.47 25.88
CA PRO A 533 7.68 9.68 26.70
C PRO A 533 7.46 9.14 28.12
N PRO A 534 8.55 8.84 28.86
CA PRO A 534 8.43 8.56 30.28
C PRO A 534 7.93 9.82 31.02
N THR A 535 7.28 9.62 32.14
CA THR A 535 6.83 10.71 33.02
C THR A 535 7.64 10.74 34.31
N ILE A 536 7.57 11.86 35.04
CA ILE A 536 8.22 12.02 36.34
C ILE A 536 7.11 12.26 37.37
N SER A 537 7.06 11.43 38.41
CA SER A 537 6.22 11.64 39.58
C SER A 537 7.04 12.19 40.76
N GLY A 538 6.37 12.87 41.69
CA GLY A 538 7.01 13.55 42.83
C GLY A 538 7.07 15.07 42.66
N ASN A 539 7.48 15.76 43.73
CA ASN A 539 7.56 17.22 43.77
C ASN A 539 8.96 17.68 43.35
N ARG A 540 9.07 18.56 42.35
CA ARG A 540 10.35 19.13 41.88
C ARG A 540 10.87 20.21 42.86
N GLN A 541 11.23 19.77 44.06
CA GLN A 541 11.79 20.58 45.12
C GLN A 541 13.09 19.94 45.60
N VAL A 542 14.08 20.76 45.96
CA VAL A 542 15.32 20.28 46.59
C VAL A 542 15.00 19.40 47.79
N GLY A 543 15.67 18.24 47.88
CA GLY A 543 15.49 17.27 48.97
C GLY A 543 14.25 16.37 48.85
N ARG A 544 13.42 16.50 47.80
CA ARG A 544 12.25 15.62 47.58
C ARG A 544 12.51 14.61 46.45
N THR A 545 12.07 13.38 46.64
CA THR A 545 12.27 12.33 45.64
C THR A 545 11.39 12.54 44.41
N LEU A 546 12.01 12.49 43.23
CA LEU A 546 11.40 12.31 41.93
C LEU A 546 11.54 10.85 41.49
N THR A 547 10.51 10.29 40.87
CA THR A 547 10.53 8.92 40.36
C THR A 547 10.21 8.92 38.88
N ALA A 548 11.06 8.30 38.08
CA ALA A 548 10.84 8.07 36.66
C ALA A 548 9.78 6.96 36.49
N VAL A 549 8.79 7.22 35.65
CA VAL A 549 7.72 6.30 35.30
C VAL A 549 7.82 6.01 33.82
N ALA A 550 7.88 4.73 33.45
CA ALA A 550 7.94 4.28 32.06
C ALA A 550 6.74 4.81 31.25
N GLY A 551 6.97 5.05 29.95
CA GLY A 551 5.91 5.49 29.05
C GLY A 551 4.88 4.39 28.81
N SER A 552 3.61 4.75 28.72
CA SER A 552 2.55 3.80 28.37
C SER A 552 2.65 3.40 26.89
N GLY A 553 2.43 2.12 26.59
CA GLY A 553 2.42 1.61 25.21
C GLY A 553 3.80 1.33 24.61
N TRP A 554 4.86 1.21 25.42
CA TRP A 554 6.13 0.64 24.96
C TRP A 554 5.96 -0.86 24.72
N THR A 555 6.08 -1.28 23.46
CA THR A 555 5.83 -2.67 23.04
C THR A 555 6.98 -3.21 22.19
N PRO A 556 7.47 -4.42 22.49
CA PRO A 556 7.23 -5.16 23.74
C PRO A 556 7.80 -4.39 24.95
N ALA A 557 7.37 -4.75 26.15
CA ALA A 557 7.93 -4.16 27.36
C ALA A 557 9.46 -4.44 27.44
N PRO A 558 10.31 -3.44 27.71
CA PRO A 558 11.73 -3.66 27.94
C PRO A 558 11.95 -4.62 29.12
N THR A 559 12.94 -5.53 29.00
CA THR A 559 13.32 -6.43 30.09
C THR A 559 14.33 -5.78 31.05
N THR A 560 15.01 -4.74 30.61
CA THR A 560 15.90 -3.93 31.44
C THR A 560 15.76 -2.46 31.05
N MET A 561 15.85 -1.57 32.04
CA MET A 561 15.80 -0.12 31.86
C MET A 561 16.97 0.53 32.60
N THR A 562 17.63 1.48 31.95
CA THR A 562 18.61 2.37 32.56
C THR A 562 18.12 3.81 32.51
N TYR A 563 18.53 4.62 33.48
CA TYR A 563 18.03 5.97 33.66
C TYR A 563 19.18 6.97 33.56
N LYS A 564 18.85 8.18 33.09
CA LYS A 564 19.77 9.31 33.09
C LYS A 564 19.00 10.59 33.35
N TRP A 565 19.16 11.13 34.56
CA TRP A 565 18.55 12.41 34.90
C TRP A 565 19.34 13.57 34.30
N MET A 566 18.61 14.61 33.93
CA MET A 566 19.12 15.76 33.20
C MET A 566 18.65 17.06 33.82
N ARG A 567 19.54 18.05 33.81
CA ARG A 567 19.34 19.44 34.22
C ARG A 567 19.42 20.33 32.99
N ASN A 568 18.31 20.96 32.60
CA ASN A 568 18.20 21.74 31.37
C ASN A 568 18.70 20.97 30.12
N GLY A 569 18.41 19.66 30.06
CA GLY A 569 18.86 18.78 28.98
C GLY A 569 20.30 18.25 29.11
N ALA A 570 21.12 18.79 30.02
CA ALA A 570 22.46 18.27 30.30
C ALA A 570 22.43 17.14 31.33
N ALA A 571 23.21 16.08 31.12
CA ALA A 571 23.31 14.94 32.03
C ALA A 571 23.77 15.34 33.44
N ILE A 572 23.08 14.84 34.47
CA ILE A 572 23.53 14.95 35.87
C ILE A 572 24.41 13.74 36.18
N SER A 573 25.69 13.99 36.50
CA SER A 573 26.65 12.92 36.79
C SER A 573 26.18 12.04 37.97
N GLY A 574 26.27 10.72 37.82
CA GLY A 574 25.87 9.73 38.84
C GLY A 574 24.37 9.51 39.02
N ALA A 575 23.51 10.32 38.38
CA ALA A 575 22.06 10.19 38.51
C ALA A 575 21.49 9.16 37.53
N THR A 576 21.72 7.88 37.82
CA THR A 576 21.36 6.73 36.96
C THR A 576 20.27 5.81 37.51
N SER A 577 19.72 6.13 38.69
CA SER A 577 18.62 5.39 39.31
C SER A 577 17.25 5.83 38.76
N ALA A 578 16.24 4.97 38.91
CA ALA A 578 14.85 5.33 38.65
C ALA A 578 14.35 6.48 39.55
N ALA A 579 15.01 6.71 40.69
CA ALA A 579 14.74 7.82 41.59
C ALA A 579 15.85 8.88 41.55
N TYR A 580 15.47 10.16 41.73
CA TYR A 580 16.40 11.28 41.85
C TYR A 580 15.94 12.27 42.92
N VAL A 581 16.88 12.75 43.73
CA VAL A 581 16.63 13.81 44.72
C VAL A 581 17.29 15.09 44.20
N PRO A 582 16.52 16.12 43.82
CA PRO A 582 17.09 17.38 43.36
C PRO A 582 17.93 18.05 44.45
N VAL A 583 19.01 18.69 44.03
CA VAL A 583 19.97 19.43 44.85
C VAL A 583 19.90 20.92 44.55
N ALA A 584 20.62 21.74 45.32
CA ALA A 584 20.63 23.20 45.16
C ALA A 584 20.94 23.66 43.72
N ALA A 585 21.80 22.94 43.00
CA ALA A 585 22.14 23.25 41.61
C ALA A 585 20.99 23.04 40.60
N ASP A 586 19.92 22.34 40.98
CA ASP A 586 18.74 22.15 40.12
C ASP A 586 17.75 23.31 40.20
N VAL A 587 17.85 24.19 41.20
CA VAL A 587 16.89 25.29 41.39
C VAL A 587 16.81 26.17 40.13
N GLY A 588 15.60 26.43 39.65
CA GLY A 588 15.34 27.23 38.45
C GLY A 588 15.56 26.51 37.13
N THR A 589 15.96 25.22 37.16
CA THR A 589 16.23 24.39 35.98
C THR A 589 15.10 23.39 35.72
N LEU A 590 14.98 22.94 34.47
CA LEU A 590 14.11 21.82 34.11
C LEU A 590 14.82 20.50 34.42
N THR A 591 14.21 19.68 35.27
CA THR A 591 14.67 18.31 35.52
C THR A 591 13.94 17.34 34.57
N THR A 592 14.66 16.57 33.77
CA THR A 592 14.09 15.56 32.87
C THR A 592 14.81 14.23 33.05
N VAL A 593 14.22 13.12 32.60
CA VAL A 593 14.83 11.80 32.65
C VAL A 593 14.81 11.16 31.27
N ALA A 594 15.94 10.62 30.84
CA ALA A 594 16.03 9.69 29.71
C ALA A 594 15.98 8.26 30.26
N VAL A 595 15.10 7.45 29.69
CA VAL A 595 14.95 6.02 30.02
C VAL A 595 15.34 5.24 28.79
N THR A 596 16.36 4.38 28.92
CA THR A 596 16.84 3.51 27.85
C THR A 596 16.39 2.08 28.12
N GLY A 597 15.56 1.53 27.23
CA GLY A 597 15.03 0.18 27.31
C GLY A 597 15.81 -0.79 26.43
N THR A 598 16.09 -1.98 26.97
CA THR A 598 16.71 -3.08 26.23
C THR A 598 15.88 -4.36 26.35
N ARG A 599 15.95 -5.18 25.30
CA ARG A 599 15.34 -6.52 25.23
C ARG A 599 16.12 -7.35 24.19
N SER A 600 16.37 -8.62 24.48
CA SER A 600 17.03 -9.51 23.53
C SER A 600 16.26 -9.57 22.21
N GLY A 601 16.96 -9.53 21.08
CA GLY A 601 16.36 -9.46 19.74
C GLY A 601 15.82 -8.09 19.33
N TYR A 602 15.95 -7.05 20.17
CA TYR A 602 15.50 -5.69 19.87
C TYR A 602 16.64 -4.68 19.90
N THR A 603 16.54 -3.68 19.02
CA THR A 603 17.43 -2.52 19.05
C THR A 603 17.15 -1.70 20.32
N THR A 604 18.20 -1.32 21.04
CA THR A 604 18.07 -0.46 22.23
C THR A 604 17.46 0.88 21.87
N ARG A 605 16.46 1.33 22.64
CA ARG A 605 15.76 2.60 22.41
C ARG A 605 15.76 3.46 23.65
N THR A 606 15.86 4.77 23.46
CA THR A 606 15.83 5.77 24.54
C THR A 606 14.67 6.72 24.36
N TRP A 607 13.90 6.95 25.42
CA TRP A 607 12.82 7.92 25.48
C TRP A 607 13.14 8.97 26.53
N THR A 608 12.84 10.24 26.25
CA THR A 608 13.11 11.36 27.17
C THR A 608 11.81 12.02 27.61
N SER A 609 11.65 12.21 28.92
CA SER A 609 10.49 12.91 29.49
C SER A 609 10.43 14.37 29.04
N THR A 610 9.24 14.93 28.91
CA THR A 610 9.09 16.39 28.72
C THR A 610 9.29 17.13 30.06
N GLY A 611 9.96 18.29 30.01
CA GLY A 611 10.17 19.15 31.18
C GLY A 611 9.38 20.45 31.05
N THR A 612 8.29 20.60 31.79
CA THR A 612 7.48 21.84 31.82
C THR A 612 7.55 22.58 33.15
N VAL A 613 8.05 21.93 34.20
CA VAL A 613 8.12 22.46 35.56
C VAL A 613 9.57 22.53 36.02
N LYS A 614 9.97 23.73 36.47
CA LYS A 614 11.30 23.98 37.03
C LYS A 614 11.39 23.54 38.48
N THR A 615 12.56 23.06 38.88
CA THR A 615 12.84 22.70 40.27
C THR A 615 12.92 23.94 41.15
N VAL A 616 12.33 23.87 42.35
CA VAL A 616 12.27 24.98 43.32
C VAL A 616 13.18 24.72 44.53
N SER A 617 13.53 25.80 45.23
CA SER A 617 14.29 25.75 46.47
C SER A 617 13.51 25.05 47.60
N GLU A 618 14.21 24.61 48.63
CA GLU A 618 13.60 24.02 49.83
C GLU A 618 12.72 25.04 50.60
N ALA A 619 13.04 26.33 50.52
CA ALA A 619 12.30 27.41 51.17
C ALA A 619 11.01 27.85 50.43
N ALA A 620 10.73 27.28 49.25
CA ALA A 620 9.52 27.56 48.47
C ALA A 620 8.39 26.54 48.75
N PHE A 621 7.16 26.86 48.35
CA PHE A 621 6.05 25.90 48.40
C PHE A 621 6.31 24.68 47.50
N ALA A 622 6.20 23.49 48.09
CA ALA A 622 6.13 22.20 47.40
C ALA A 622 4.73 21.95 46.82
N GLY A 623 4.62 21.03 45.87
CA GLY A 623 3.35 20.66 45.23
C GLY A 623 3.14 21.37 43.88
N GLU A 624 2.60 20.62 42.92
CA GLU A 624 2.41 21.06 41.52
C GLU A 624 0.94 21.10 41.08
N LYS A 625 0.01 20.81 42.00
CA LYS A 625 -1.43 20.86 41.73
C LYS A 625 -1.85 22.27 41.34
N LEU A 626 -2.50 22.41 40.19
CA LEU A 626 -2.91 23.71 39.65
C LEU A 626 -4.29 24.14 40.21
N PRO A 627 -4.56 25.44 40.34
CA PRO A 627 -5.88 25.93 40.75
C PRO A 627 -6.92 25.67 39.65
N VAL A 628 -8.19 25.50 40.06
CA VAL A 628 -9.31 25.17 39.17
C VAL A 628 -10.20 26.39 38.95
N VAL A 629 -10.51 26.69 37.69
CA VAL A 629 -11.47 27.75 37.32
C VAL A 629 -12.81 27.12 36.93
N THR A 630 -13.87 27.44 37.68
CA THR A 630 -15.25 27.00 37.46
C THR A 630 -16.14 28.17 37.01
N GLY A 631 -17.35 27.86 36.53
CA GLY A 631 -18.33 28.84 36.02
C GLY A 631 -18.66 28.68 34.54
N SER A 632 -19.83 29.19 34.13
CA SER A 632 -20.29 29.12 32.74
C SER A 632 -19.56 30.13 31.85
N ARG A 633 -18.96 29.66 30.76
CA ARG A 633 -18.07 30.46 29.90
C ARG A 633 -18.83 31.30 28.87
N ALA A 634 -19.62 32.25 29.37
CA ALA A 634 -20.34 33.21 28.54
C ALA A 634 -20.23 34.63 29.12
N VAL A 635 -20.27 35.64 28.25
CA VAL A 635 -20.25 37.05 28.68
C VAL A 635 -21.39 37.34 29.67
N GLY A 636 -21.06 38.07 30.74
CA GLY A 636 -21.98 38.39 31.84
C GLY A 636 -21.95 37.38 32.99
N ASN A 637 -21.45 36.16 32.77
CA ASN A 637 -21.31 35.16 33.83
C ASN A 637 -19.99 35.33 34.59
N ALA A 638 -19.98 34.92 35.87
CA ALA A 638 -18.80 34.92 36.71
C ALA A 638 -18.04 33.59 36.60
N LEU A 639 -16.72 33.68 36.46
CA LEU A 639 -15.79 32.59 36.69
C LEU A 639 -15.23 32.67 38.11
N THR A 640 -15.02 31.54 38.77
CA THR A 640 -14.45 31.47 40.12
C THR A 640 -13.21 30.59 40.10
N VAL A 641 -12.12 31.04 40.70
CA VAL A 641 -10.88 30.26 40.84
C VAL A 641 -10.76 29.71 42.26
N THR A 642 -10.55 28.41 42.38
CA THR A 642 -10.36 27.70 43.65
C THR A 642 -8.95 27.10 43.70
N PRO A 643 -8.14 27.42 44.73
CA PRO A 643 -6.90 26.70 44.99
C PRO A 643 -7.20 25.23 45.32
N ASP A 644 -6.50 24.29 44.70
CA ASP A 644 -6.89 22.86 44.73
C ASP A 644 -6.27 22.06 45.90
N GLY A 645 -5.69 22.76 46.87
CA GLY A 645 -4.94 22.15 47.98
C GLY A 645 -3.68 21.40 47.52
N GLY A 646 -2.90 20.87 48.46
CA GLY A 646 -1.69 20.08 48.15
C GLY A 646 -0.40 20.89 48.00
N TRP A 647 -0.40 22.16 48.44
CA TRP A 647 0.83 22.93 48.60
C TRP A 647 1.35 22.82 50.03
N THR A 648 2.64 22.54 50.17
CA THR A 648 3.27 22.31 51.48
C THR A 648 4.45 23.27 51.66
N PRO A 649 4.55 23.99 52.80
CA PRO A 649 3.56 24.06 53.89
C PRO A 649 2.22 24.68 53.43
N ALA A 650 1.14 24.49 54.18
CA ALA A 650 -0.18 24.97 53.76
C ALA A 650 -0.22 26.51 53.62
N PRO A 651 -0.69 27.11 52.52
CA PRO A 651 -0.74 28.56 52.41
C PRO A 651 -1.59 29.21 53.52
N THR A 652 -1.22 30.42 53.96
CA THR A 652 -2.01 31.22 54.93
C THR A 652 -2.93 32.22 54.26
N SER A 653 -2.60 32.65 53.04
CA SER A 653 -3.43 33.52 52.21
C SER A 653 -3.14 33.31 50.72
N TYR A 654 -4.01 33.87 49.87
CA TYR A 654 -3.90 33.81 48.41
C TYR A 654 -4.07 35.20 47.80
N THR A 655 -3.33 35.48 46.72
CA THR A 655 -3.64 36.61 45.81
C THR A 655 -3.99 36.09 44.43
N TYR A 656 -4.90 36.77 43.73
CA TYR A 656 -5.42 36.33 42.44
C TYR A 656 -5.07 37.31 41.33
N ARG A 657 -4.92 36.77 40.12
CA ARG A 657 -4.82 37.55 38.89
C ARG A 657 -5.50 36.82 37.74
N TRP A 658 -6.40 37.49 37.04
CA TRP A 658 -7.07 36.91 35.87
C TRP A 658 -6.37 37.30 34.57
N TYR A 659 -6.44 36.40 33.59
CA TYR A 659 -5.78 36.53 32.31
C TYR A 659 -6.73 36.21 31.17
N ARG A 660 -6.65 37.00 30.11
CA ARG A 660 -7.25 36.75 28.80
C ARG A 660 -6.15 36.25 27.87
N GLY A 661 -6.18 34.97 27.52
CA GLY A 661 -5.04 34.35 26.84
C GLY A 661 -3.79 34.43 27.71
N SER A 662 -2.71 35.08 27.26
CA SER A 662 -1.51 35.36 28.07
C SER A 662 -1.52 36.75 28.74
N THR A 663 -2.48 37.61 28.40
CA THR A 663 -2.50 39.01 28.83
C THR A 663 -3.26 39.15 30.15
N VAL A 664 -2.71 39.92 31.09
CA VAL A 664 -3.37 40.23 32.37
C VAL A 664 -4.62 41.07 32.13
N ILE A 665 -5.73 40.70 32.77
CA ILE A 665 -6.94 41.53 32.82
C ILE A 665 -6.76 42.53 33.95
N SER A 666 -6.55 43.80 33.61
CA SER A 666 -6.30 44.86 34.60
C SER A 666 -7.46 44.98 35.60
N GLY A 667 -7.12 45.09 36.89
CA GLY A 667 -8.08 45.22 38.00
C GLY A 667 -8.79 43.92 38.43
N ALA A 668 -8.61 42.80 37.71
CA ALA A 668 -9.21 41.52 38.07
C ALA A 668 -8.32 40.74 39.06
N THR A 669 -8.46 41.04 40.36
CA THR A 669 -7.63 40.49 41.45
C THR A 669 -8.41 39.70 42.51
N GLY A 670 -9.72 39.53 42.32
CA GLY A 670 -10.56 38.71 43.20
C GLY A 670 -10.52 37.22 42.84
N SER A 671 -11.07 36.38 43.72
CA SER A 671 -11.30 34.95 43.45
C SER A 671 -12.39 34.71 42.41
N SER A 672 -13.12 35.74 41.98
CA SER A 672 -14.13 35.69 40.93
C SER A 672 -13.93 36.80 39.89
N TYR A 673 -14.28 36.52 38.63
CA TYR A 673 -14.23 37.47 37.50
C TYR A 673 -15.45 37.31 36.60
N THR A 674 -16.24 38.39 36.47
CA THR A 674 -17.35 38.48 35.51
C THR A 674 -16.82 38.72 34.11
N GLN A 675 -17.13 37.80 33.19
CA GLN A 675 -16.66 37.84 31.81
C GLN A 675 -17.28 39.02 31.04
N LYS A 676 -16.44 39.77 30.33
CA LYS A 676 -16.78 40.98 29.56
C LYS A 676 -16.84 40.67 28.05
N PRO A 677 -17.46 41.54 27.22
CA PRO A 677 -17.49 41.35 25.77
C PRO A 677 -16.13 41.14 25.12
N ASP A 678 -15.07 41.74 25.66
CA ASP A 678 -13.69 41.57 25.17
C ASP A 678 -13.11 40.16 25.41
N ASP A 679 -13.75 39.35 26.26
CA ASP A 679 -13.30 37.99 26.56
C ASP A 679 -13.81 36.96 25.53
N ILE A 680 -14.76 37.35 24.67
CA ILE A 680 -15.33 36.47 23.63
C ILE A 680 -14.23 35.90 22.75
N GLY A 681 -14.23 34.58 22.57
CA GLY A 681 -13.24 33.86 21.78
C GLY A 681 -11.88 33.70 22.47
N ALA A 682 -11.66 34.30 23.64
CA ALA A 682 -10.48 34.10 24.45
C ALA A 682 -10.70 33.04 25.54
N ILE A 683 -9.61 32.40 25.97
CA ILE A 683 -9.61 31.56 27.16
C ILE A 683 -9.27 32.44 28.35
N VAL A 684 -10.21 32.56 29.28
CA VAL A 684 -9.98 33.24 30.56
C VAL A 684 -9.47 32.22 31.58
N THR A 685 -8.32 32.53 32.19
CA THR A 685 -7.61 31.72 33.21
C THR A 685 -7.27 32.59 34.42
N ALA A 686 -6.96 31.96 35.55
CA ALA A 686 -6.54 32.66 36.75
C ALA A 686 -5.20 32.13 37.25
N SER A 687 -4.37 33.02 37.81
CA SER A 687 -3.23 32.66 38.62
C SER A 687 -3.54 32.90 40.09
N VAL A 688 -3.19 31.93 40.93
CA VAL A 688 -3.27 31.98 42.38
C VAL A 688 -1.85 32.00 42.91
N THR A 689 -1.49 33.03 43.67
CA THR A 689 -0.22 33.09 44.40
C THR A 689 -0.45 32.65 45.84
N ALA A 690 0.24 31.60 46.27
CA ALA A 690 0.25 31.11 47.64
C ALA A 690 1.21 31.94 48.49
N VAL A 691 0.76 32.33 49.69
CA VAL A 691 1.55 33.16 50.62
C VAL A 691 1.53 32.55 52.03
N ARG A 692 2.71 32.45 52.63
CA ARG A 692 2.94 32.11 54.04
C ARG A 692 4.23 32.81 54.47
N ASP A 693 4.23 33.34 55.69
CA ASP A 693 5.41 34.00 56.24
C ASP A 693 6.60 33.03 56.35
N GLY A 694 7.80 33.51 56.04
CA GLY A 694 9.02 32.70 55.99
C GLY A 694 9.11 31.68 54.84
N VAL A 695 8.16 31.66 53.90
CA VAL A 695 8.14 30.77 52.72
C VAL A 695 8.10 31.62 51.45
N GLU A 696 8.95 31.30 50.47
CA GLU A 696 8.95 32.00 49.19
C GLU A 696 7.60 31.82 48.48
N SER A 697 6.92 32.95 48.18
CA SER A 697 5.60 32.93 47.56
C SER A 697 5.66 32.35 46.15
N ARG A 698 4.70 31.49 45.80
CA ARG A 698 4.68 30.77 44.51
C ARG A 698 3.35 30.95 43.81
N SER A 699 3.41 31.26 42.51
CA SER A 699 2.22 31.45 41.67
C SER A 699 1.93 30.21 40.84
N TYR A 700 0.68 29.78 40.89
CA TYR A 700 0.14 28.64 40.15
C TYR A 700 -0.91 29.16 39.18
N ARG A 701 -0.84 28.74 37.92
CA ARG A 701 -1.79 29.16 36.89
C ARG A 701 -2.74 28.02 36.57
N SER A 702 -4.04 28.31 36.52
CA SER A 702 -5.05 27.29 36.21
C SER A 702 -4.82 26.71 34.83
N ALA A 703 -5.20 25.44 34.64
CA ALA A 703 -5.23 24.84 33.32
C ALA A 703 -6.11 25.65 32.36
N THR A 704 -5.77 25.61 31.07
CA THR A 704 -6.59 26.17 29.99
C THR A 704 -7.87 25.36 29.81
N ALA A 705 -8.97 26.05 29.52
CA ALA A 705 -10.29 25.46 29.29
C ALA A 705 -10.96 26.12 28.05
N ALA A 706 -12.25 25.88 27.83
CA ALA A 706 -12.96 26.40 26.66
C ALA A 706 -12.93 27.94 26.56
N LYS A 707 -13.15 28.45 25.34
CA LYS A 707 -13.25 29.89 25.05
C LYS A 707 -14.59 30.47 25.54
N THR A 708 -14.59 31.74 25.90
CA THR A 708 -15.82 32.48 26.22
C THR A 708 -16.71 32.65 24.99
N THR A 709 -18.02 32.47 25.13
CA THR A 709 -19.01 32.75 24.08
C THR A 709 -19.87 33.99 24.38
N GLY A 710 -20.58 34.51 23.38
CA GLY A 710 -21.50 35.65 23.53
C GLY A 710 -22.63 35.67 22.48
N ALA A 711 -23.48 36.71 22.53
CA ALA A 711 -24.58 36.93 21.58
C ALA A 711 -24.68 38.41 21.16
N PHE A 712 -25.21 38.69 19.96
CA PHE A 712 -25.43 40.06 19.49
C PHE A 712 -26.67 40.72 20.12
N THR A 713 -26.48 41.91 20.67
CA THR A 713 -27.52 42.82 21.18
C THR A 713 -27.67 44.06 20.29
N GLY A 714 -28.69 44.89 20.51
CA GLY A 714 -28.99 46.08 19.69
C GLY A 714 -29.97 45.85 18.54
N SER A 715 -30.26 46.91 17.76
CA SER A 715 -31.24 46.89 16.67
C SER A 715 -30.69 46.20 15.42
N ALA A 716 -31.47 45.28 14.86
CA ALA A 716 -31.07 44.43 13.75
C ALA A 716 -31.43 44.97 12.35
N VAL A 717 -32.14 46.10 12.24
CA VAL A 717 -32.81 46.52 11.00
C VAL A 717 -31.83 47.19 10.01
N PRO A 718 -31.54 46.59 8.84
CA PRO A 718 -30.75 47.22 7.77
C PRO A 718 -31.61 48.15 6.89
N THR A 719 -30.98 48.99 6.07
CA THR A 719 -31.65 49.82 5.05
C THR A 719 -31.18 49.51 3.63
N VAL A 720 -31.99 49.86 2.63
CA VAL A 720 -31.66 49.72 1.20
C VAL A 720 -31.60 51.11 0.55
N SER A 721 -30.56 51.37 -0.24
CA SER A 721 -30.41 52.60 -1.03
C SER A 721 -30.20 52.29 -2.51
N GLY A 722 -30.63 53.19 -3.40
CA GLY A 722 -30.55 53.02 -4.86
C GLY A 722 -31.90 53.25 -5.52
N GLU A 723 -31.93 53.34 -6.85
CA GLU A 723 -33.18 53.52 -7.59
C GLU A 723 -33.83 52.15 -7.91
N PRO A 724 -35.11 51.93 -7.59
CA PRO A 724 -35.82 50.67 -7.83
C PRO A 724 -36.28 50.54 -9.30
N PHE A 725 -35.35 50.56 -10.25
CA PHE A 725 -35.65 50.31 -11.66
C PHE A 725 -34.80 49.17 -12.22
N VAL A 726 -35.35 48.44 -13.19
CA VAL A 726 -34.61 47.40 -13.92
C VAL A 726 -33.29 47.98 -14.45
N ALA A 727 -32.21 47.20 -14.27
CA ALA A 727 -30.82 47.52 -14.55
C ALA A 727 -30.14 48.56 -13.62
N ARG A 728 -30.82 49.05 -12.58
CA ARG A 728 -30.18 49.86 -11.51
C ARG A 728 -29.65 48.96 -10.39
N THR A 729 -28.71 49.49 -9.62
CA THR A 729 -28.12 48.77 -8.48
C THR A 729 -28.70 49.28 -7.17
N LEU A 730 -29.22 48.36 -6.36
CA LEU A 730 -29.56 48.59 -4.97
C LEU A 730 -28.39 48.19 -4.07
N THR A 731 -28.21 48.88 -2.94
CA THR A 731 -27.13 48.66 -1.96
C THR A 731 -27.71 48.49 -0.58
N ALA A 732 -27.37 47.39 0.09
CA ALA A 732 -27.69 47.12 1.48
C ALA A 732 -26.77 47.89 2.43
N LYS A 733 -27.34 48.49 3.47
CA LYS A 733 -26.65 49.20 4.54
C LYS A 733 -26.96 48.50 5.89
N PRO A 734 -26.00 47.74 6.46
CA PRO A 734 -26.16 47.11 7.77
C PRO A 734 -26.43 48.12 8.90
N SER A 735 -27.07 47.66 9.98
CA SER A 735 -27.23 48.44 11.22
C SER A 735 -25.88 48.71 11.90
N THR A 736 -25.70 49.91 12.46
CA THR A 736 -24.51 50.28 13.27
C THR A 736 -24.70 50.02 14.76
N ALA A 737 -25.87 49.55 15.19
CA ALA A 737 -26.24 49.40 16.60
C ALA A 737 -25.89 48.04 17.22
N TRP A 738 -25.19 47.16 16.50
CA TRP A 738 -24.82 45.83 16.99
C TRP A 738 -23.76 45.89 18.08
N VAL A 739 -24.02 45.25 19.22
CA VAL A 739 -23.04 45.06 20.30
C VAL A 739 -22.92 43.57 20.62
N PRO A 740 -21.71 42.97 20.55
CA PRO A 740 -20.44 43.56 20.11
C PRO A 740 -20.42 43.91 18.62
N THR A 741 -19.49 44.77 18.17
CA THR A 741 -19.35 45.13 16.75
C THR A 741 -19.05 43.88 15.90
N PRO A 742 -19.85 43.58 14.86
CA PRO A 742 -19.65 42.45 13.96
C PRO A 742 -18.34 42.56 13.18
N THR A 743 -17.71 41.43 12.87
CA THR A 743 -16.50 41.38 12.02
C THR A 743 -16.85 41.27 10.54
N SER A 744 -18.02 40.72 10.22
CA SER A 744 -18.50 40.60 8.85
C SER A 744 -20.03 40.57 8.79
N TYR A 745 -20.55 40.75 7.58
CA TYR A 745 -21.98 40.64 7.28
C TYR A 745 -22.20 39.71 6.09
N THR A 746 -23.27 38.92 6.13
CA THR A 746 -23.78 38.21 4.95
C THR A 746 -25.12 38.81 4.52
N TYR A 747 -25.42 38.72 3.23
CA TYR A 747 -26.60 39.33 2.61
C TYR A 747 -27.42 38.27 1.90
N GLN A 748 -28.73 38.47 1.85
CA GLN A 748 -29.63 37.73 0.96
C GLN A 748 -30.73 38.69 0.51
N TRP A 749 -30.87 38.89 -0.80
CA TRP A 749 -31.94 39.70 -1.37
C TRP A 749 -33.19 38.86 -1.61
N TYR A 750 -34.35 39.50 -1.47
CA TYR A 750 -35.66 38.87 -1.59
C TYR A 750 -36.55 39.68 -2.53
N ARG A 751 -37.37 38.99 -3.33
CA ARG A 751 -38.43 39.52 -4.18
C ARG A 751 -39.77 39.16 -3.57
N ASN A 752 -40.54 40.16 -3.14
CA ASN A 752 -41.82 39.97 -2.45
C ASN A 752 -41.77 38.95 -1.29
N GLY A 753 -40.66 38.94 -0.54
CA GLY A 753 -40.44 38.00 0.57
C GLY A 753 -39.80 36.66 0.20
N THR A 754 -39.66 36.34 -1.09
CA THR A 754 -39.00 35.10 -1.56
C THR A 754 -37.53 35.34 -1.89
N ALA A 755 -36.63 34.48 -1.43
CA ALA A 755 -35.19 34.64 -1.66
C ALA A 755 -34.85 34.59 -3.15
N ILE A 756 -34.07 35.55 -3.62
CA ILE A 756 -33.55 35.57 -4.99
C ILE A 756 -32.28 34.71 -5.00
N ALA A 757 -32.30 33.63 -5.77
CA ALA A 757 -31.16 32.71 -5.87
C ALA A 757 -29.85 33.46 -6.19
N ARG A 758 -28.79 33.14 -5.43
CA ARG A 758 -27.43 33.71 -5.57
C ARG A 758 -27.31 35.22 -5.36
N ALA A 759 -28.38 35.92 -4.97
CA ALA A 759 -28.33 37.34 -4.64
C ALA A 759 -27.82 37.56 -3.22
N THR A 760 -26.53 37.29 -3.00
CA THR A 760 -25.88 37.31 -1.68
C THR A 760 -24.85 38.44 -1.49
N ALA A 761 -24.71 39.31 -2.49
CA ALA A 761 -23.82 40.46 -2.44
C ALA A 761 -24.45 41.64 -1.68
N LYS A 762 -23.61 42.55 -1.17
CA LYS A 762 -24.04 43.82 -0.58
C LYS A 762 -24.86 44.67 -1.56
N THR A 763 -24.61 44.50 -2.85
CA THR A 763 -25.33 45.17 -3.93
C THR A 763 -26.14 44.17 -4.75
N TYR A 764 -27.23 44.63 -5.34
CA TYR A 764 -28.06 43.84 -6.24
C TYR A 764 -28.44 44.67 -7.47
N VAL A 765 -28.07 44.19 -8.65
CA VAL A 765 -28.54 44.76 -9.92
C VAL A 765 -29.95 44.24 -10.16
N VAL A 766 -30.91 45.16 -10.18
CA VAL A 766 -32.33 44.84 -10.38
C VAL A 766 -32.51 44.21 -11.75
N ALA A 767 -32.95 42.96 -11.77
CA ALA A 767 -33.20 42.18 -12.96
C ALA A 767 -34.57 42.48 -13.57
N THR A 768 -34.75 42.10 -14.83
CA THR A 768 -36.05 42.22 -15.52
C THR A 768 -37.17 41.47 -14.79
N ALA A 769 -36.84 40.32 -14.17
CA ALA A 769 -37.76 39.51 -13.39
C ALA A 769 -38.27 40.20 -12.09
N ASP A 770 -37.63 41.29 -11.65
CA ASP A 770 -38.07 42.02 -10.46
C ASP A 770 -39.21 43.01 -10.76
N LYS A 771 -39.49 43.31 -12.04
CA LYS A 771 -40.50 44.29 -12.44
C LYS A 771 -41.86 43.97 -11.78
N GLY A 772 -42.48 44.99 -11.19
CA GLY A 772 -43.74 44.86 -10.46
C GLY A 772 -43.61 44.33 -9.02
N SER A 773 -42.41 43.90 -8.60
CA SER A 773 -42.14 43.41 -7.24
C SER A 773 -41.55 44.50 -6.35
N LYS A 774 -41.50 44.27 -5.04
CA LYS A 774 -40.68 45.02 -4.08
C LYS A 774 -39.51 44.16 -3.61
N LEU A 775 -38.35 44.79 -3.40
CA LEU A 775 -37.17 44.10 -2.94
C LEU A 775 -36.90 44.38 -1.46
N THR A 776 -36.44 43.38 -0.71
CA THR A 776 -35.88 43.50 0.65
C THR A 776 -34.53 42.81 0.72
N VAL A 777 -33.73 43.12 1.75
CA VAL A 777 -32.47 42.43 2.03
C VAL A 777 -32.43 41.99 3.49
N ARG A 778 -32.09 40.71 3.72
CA ARG A 778 -31.67 40.22 5.03
C ARG A 778 -30.18 40.45 5.18
N VAL A 779 -29.77 41.06 6.28
CA VAL A 779 -28.38 41.24 6.65
C VAL A 779 -28.13 40.47 7.95
N THR A 780 -27.16 39.55 7.93
CA THR A 780 -26.76 38.75 9.09
C THR A 780 -25.40 39.22 9.58
N ALA A 781 -25.33 39.63 10.84
CA ALA A 781 -24.09 39.98 11.53
C ALA A 781 -23.37 38.72 12.01
N VAL A 782 -22.05 38.67 11.80
CA VAL A 782 -21.19 37.54 12.18
C VAL A 782 -19.97 38.04 12.96
N LYS A 783 -19.65 37.35 14.06
CA LYS A 783 -18.43 37.51 14.85
C LYS A 783 -18.07 36.18 15.49
N SER A 784 -16.80 35.78 15.42
CA SER A 784 -16.33 34.54 16.03
C SER A 784 -16.62 34.51 17.54
N GLY A 785 -17.11 33.37 18.05
CA GLY A 785 -17.53 33.21 19.44
C GLY A 785 -18.87 33.89 19.79
N VAL A 786 -19.55 34.52 18.83
CA VAL A 786 -20.86 35.17 19.00
C VAL A 786 -21.91 34.49 18.15
N THR A 787 -23.07 34.17 18.73
CA THR A 787 -24.21 33.65 17.97
C THR A 787 -24.69 34.69 16.95
N SER A 788 -24.67 34.33 15.66
CA SER A 788 -25.08 35.20 14.54
C SER A 788 -26.53 35.68 14.69
N ARG A 789 -26.80 36.93 14.30
CA ARG A 789 -28.13 37.54 14.35
C ARG A 789 -28.42 38.30 13.07
N SER A 790 -29.65 38.26 12.58
CA SER A 790 -30.04 38.88 11.32
C SER A 790 -31.21 39.85 11.49
N GLY A 791 -31.33 40.79 10.55
CA GLY A 791 -32.55 41.59 10.37
C GLY A 791 -32.83 41.86 8.90
N VAL A 792 -34.07 42.23 8.60
CA VAL A 792 -34.58 42.42 7.23
C VAL A 792 -34.93 43.89 7.03
N SER A 793 -34.56 44.45 5.88
CA SER A 793 -34.86 45.84 5.55
C SER A 793 -36.35 46.07 5.31
N ALA A 794 -36.78 47.33 5.39
CA ALA A 794 -38.03 47.74 4.75
C ALA A 794 -38.00 47.45 3.24
N ALA A 795 -39.18 47.22 2.66
CA ALA A 795 -39.33 46.96 1.23
C ALA A 795 -39.09 48.22 0.40
N THR A 796 -38.45 48.09 -0.77
CA THR A 796 -38.32 49.19 -1.73
C THR A 796 -39.68 49.63 -2.29
N ALA A 797 -39.72 50.77 -2.98
CA ALA A 797 -40.82 51.05 -3.90
C ALA A 797 -40.87 49.97 -5.01
N THR A 798 -42.04 49.82 -5.63
CA THR A 798 -42.30 48.81 -6.67
C THR A 798 -41.34 49.01 -7.86
N ILE A 799 -40.68 47.93 -8.28
CA ILE A 799 -39.71 47.97 -9.38
C ILE A 799 -40.40 48.30 -10.69
N ALA A 800 -39.91 49.32 -11.39
CA ALA A 800 -40.40 49.71 -12.72
C ALA A 800 -39.31 49.64 -13.79
N SER A 801 -39.71 49.74 -15.06
CA SER A 801 -38.76 49.91 -16.18
C SER A 801 -38.32 51.37 -16.28
N LEU A 802 -37.06 51.60 -16.66
CA LEU A 802 -36.58 52.94 -16.98
C LEU A 802 -37.32 53.48 -18.22
N LYS A 803 -37.81 54.72 -18.12
CA LYS A 803 -38.32 55.50 -19.25
C LYS A 803 -37.16 55.93 -20.16
N SER A 804 -37.46 56.29 -21.41
CA SER A 804 -36.47 56.83 -22.34
C SER A 804 -36.71 58.31 -22.57
N PHE A 805 -35.64 59.08 -22.76
CA PHE A 805 -35.76 60.42 -23.32
C PHE A 805 -36.11 60.34 -24.81
N THR A 806 -37.02 61.19 -25.28
CA THR A 806 -37.39 61.33 -26.70
C THR A 806 -36.61 62.46 -27.38
N GLY A 807 -36.78 62.64 -28.68
CA GLY A 807 -36.10 63.66 -29.51
C GLY A 807 -34.82 63.16 -30.18
N THR A 808 -34.54 63.63 -31.38
CA THR A 808 -33.37 63.26 -32.21
C THR A 808 -32.43 64.43 -32.48
N ALA A 809 -32.83 65.68 -32.16
CA ALA A 809 -31.99 66.85 -32.39
C ALA A 809 -30.66 66.73 -31.63
N LEU A 810 -29.56 67.02 -32.32
CA LEU A 810 -28.25 67.07 -31.69
C LEU A 810 -28.15 68.30 -30.77
N PRO A 811 -27.34 68.23 -29.69
CA PRO A 811 -26.92 69.40 -28.94
C PRO A 811 -26.28 70.47 -29.85
N THR A 812 -26.33 71.72 -29.44
CA THR A 812 -25.70 72.83 -30.18
C THR A 812 -24.78 73.65 -29.28
N VAL A 813 -23.84 74.35 -29.90
CA VAL A 813 -22.85 75.21 -29.22
C VAL A 813 -23.08 76.66 -29.62
N LYS A 814 -23.49 77.52 -28.69
CA LYS A 814 -23.71 78.96 -28.90
C LYS A 814 -22.56 79.79 -28.32
N GLY A 815 -22.19 80.91 -28.95
CA GLY A 815 -21.16 81.85 -28.47
C GLY A 815 -20.31 82.41 -29.62
N THR A 816 -19.38 83.30 -29.33
CA THR A 816 -18.42 83.87 -30.32
C THR A 816 -17.19 82.96 -30.44
N ARG A 817 -16.63 82.81 -31.64
CA ARG A 817 -15.49 81.92 -31.92
C ARG A 817 -14.15 82.64 -31.84
N THR A 818 -13.87 83.23 -30.68
CA THR A 818 -12.62 83.98 -30.42
C THR A 818 -12.01 83.48 -29.13
N VAL A 819 -10.67 83.43 -29.04
CA VAL A 819 -9.97 83.11 -27.79
C VAL A 819 -10.45 84.04 -26.67
N GLY A 820 -10.68 83.49 -25.47
CA GLY A 820 -11.25 84.21 -24.34
C GLY A 820 -12.78 84.31 -24.33
N SER A 821 -13.47 84.03 -25.46
CA SER A 821 -14.94 83.99 -25.50
C SER A 821 -15.51 82.69 -24.94
N THR A 822 -16.65 82.80 -24.25
CA THR A 822 -17.36 81.65 -23.65
C THR A 822 -18.36 81.03 -24.62
N LEU A 823 -18.25 79.72 -24.82
CA LEU A 823 -19.23 78.87 -25.50
C LEU A 823 -20.22 78.30 -24.49
N SER A 824 -21.48 78.19 -24.87
CA SER A 824 -22.57 77.60 -24.08
C SER A 824 -23.15 76.39 -24.79
N ALA A 825 -23.26 75.27 -24.08
CA ALA A 825 -23.91 74.06 -24.54
C ALA A 825 -25.44 74.18 -24.40
N LEU A 826 -26.14 73.90 -25.48
CA LEU A 826 -27.60 73.82 -25.53
C LEU A 826 -28.01 72.38 -25.87
N SER A 827 -28.92 71.81 -25.08
CA SER A 827 -29.48 70.48 -25.36
C SER A 827 -30.22 70.47 -26.71
N GLY A 828 -30.39 69.28 -27.31
CA GLY A 828 -31.23 69.12 -28.49
C GLY A 828 -32.59 69.81 -28.34
N SER A 829 -33.04 70.49 -29.39
CA SER A 829 -34.26 71.32 -29.39
C SER A 829 -35.54 70.52 -29.12
N ASP A 830 -35.53 69.21 -29.31
CA ASP A 830 -36.67 68.31 -29.13
C ASP A 830 -36.48 67.28 -28.00
N TRP A 831 -35.39 67.35 -27.23
CA TRP A 831 -35.19 66.42 -26.12
C TRP A 831 -36.32 66.56 -25.10
N SER A 832 -36.94 65.46 -24.69
CA SER A 832 -37.99 65.49 -23.67
C SER A 832 -37.85 64.30 -22.72
N PRO A 833 -38.07 64.48 -21.40
CA PRO A 833 -38.45 65.72 -20.71
C PRO A 833 -37.27 66.70 -20.49
N LYS A 834 -37.52 67.99 -20.76
CA LYS A 834 -36.57 69.11 -20.60
C LYS A 834 -36.59 69.81 -19.24
N THR A 835 -37.60 69.56 -18.42
CA THR A 835 -37.95 70.36 -17.23
C THR A 835 -37.40 69.77 -15.91
N THR A 836 -37.75 70.43 -14.79
CA THR A 836 -37.35 70.16 -13.40
C THR A 836 -37.13 68.68 -13.11
N GLY A 837 -35.92 68.33 -12.67
CA GLY A 837 -35.48 66.96 -12.36
C GLY A 837 -34.62 66.29 -13.44
N THR A 838 -34.47 66.90 -14.63
CA THR A 838 -33.44 66.49 -15.61
C THR A 838 -32.14 67.23 -15.33
N THR A 839 -31.06 66.49 -15.10
CA THR A 839 -29.69 67.02 -14.95
C THR A 839 -28.87 66.71 -16.19
N TYR A 840 -27.88 67.54 -16.49
CA TYR A 840 -27.01 67.37 -17.65
C TYR A 840 -25.55 67.30 -17.22
N ARG A 841 -24.80 66.37 -17.80
CA ARG A 841 -23.34 66.34 -17.76
C ARG A 841 -22.79 66.72 -19.12
N TYR A 842 -21.68 67.45 -19.11
CA TYR A 842 -21.04 67.96 -20.31
C TYR A 842 -19.61 67.43 -20.40
N ALA A 843 -19.13 67.25 -21.62
CA ALA A 843 -17.72 67.05 -21.93
C ALA A 843 -17.43 67.80 -23.23
N TRP A 844 -16.50 68.76 -23.18
CA TRP A 844 -16.13 69.55 -24.35
C TRP A 844 -15.01 68.88 -25.16
N TYR A 845 -15.00 69.12 -26.47
CA TYR A 845 -14.08 68.49 -27.41
C TYR A 845 -13.49 69.55 -28.34
N ARG A 846 -12.18 69.45 -28.59
CA ARG A 846 -11.43 70.17 -29.60
C ARG A 846 -11.28 69.26 -30.82
N GLY A 847 -11.97 69.58 -31.92
CA GLY A 847 -12.13 68.68 -33.06
C GLY A 847 -12.91 67.42 -32.65
N SER A 848 -12.22 66.28 -32.60
CA SER A 848 -12.72 65.00 -32.07
C SER A 848 -12.12 64.63 -30.70
N THR A 849 -11.17 65.43 -30.18
CA THR A 849 -10.42 65.12 -28.97
C THR A 849 -11.07 65.74 -27.74
N PRO A 850 -11.35 64.98 -26.66
CA PRO A 850 -11.92 65.53 -25.44
C PRO A 850 -10.94 66.51 -24.76
N ILE A 851 -11.50 67.60 -24.24
CA ILE A 851 -10.77 68.62 -23.47
C ILE A 851 -10.86 68.22 -22.00
N SER A 852 -9.73 67.81 -21.41
CA SER A 852 -9.68 67.37 -20.02
C SER A 852 -10.20 68.47 -19.07
N GLY A 853 -11.01 68.09 -18.09
CA GLY A 853 -11.60 69.00 -17.08
C GLY A 853 -12.76 69.86 -17.56
N ALA A 854 -12.99 70.01 -18.87
CA ALA A 854 -14.06 70.84 -19.41
C ALA A 854 -15.42 70.13 -19.34
N THR A 855 -16.07 70.22 -18.17
CA THR A 855 -17.33 69.51 -17.85
C THR A 855 -18.50 70.42 -17.48
N ALA A 856 -18.27 71.74 -17.50
CA ALA A 856 -19.32 72.73 -17.25
C ALA A 856 -20.24 72.90 -18.46
N LYS A 857 -21.42 73.49 -18.24
CA LYS A 857 -22.36 73.87 -19.31
C LYS A 857 -21.73 74.86 -20.30
N THR A 858 -20.72 75.58 -19.87
CA THR A 858 -19.98 76.56 -20.66
C THR A 858 -18.51 76.18 -20.79
N TYR A 859 -17.85 76.70 -21.81
CA TYR A 859 -16.41 76.51 -22.05
C TYR A 859 -15.79 77.79 -22.58
N THR A 860 -14.80 78.34 -21.88
CA THR A 860 -14.01 79.48 -22.34
C THR A 860 -12.92 79.00 -23.28
N GLN A 861 -12.91 79.52 -24.50
CA GLN A 861 -11.95 79.12 -25.52
C GLN A 861 -10.55 79.62 -25.16
N VAL A 862 -9.56 78.76 -25.34
CA VAL A 862 -8.14 79.02 -25.06
C VAL A 862 -7.34 79.11 -26.35
N SER A 863 -6.08 79.55 -26.27
CA SER A 863 -5.20 79.69 -27.44
C SER A 863 -5.04 78.39 -28.25
N ALA A 864 -5.06 77.23 -27.58
CA ALA A 864 -5.01 75.91 -28.22
C ALA A 864 -6.24 75.57 -29.09
N ASP A 865 -7.32 76.36 -29.00
CA ASP A 865 -8.53 76.15 -29.81
C ASP A 865 -8.47 76.85 -31.17
N VAL A 866 -7.48 77.73 -31.42
CA VAL A 866 -7.36 78.48 -32.67
C VAL A 866 -7.28 77.53 -33.86
N GLY A 867 -8.09 77.78 -34.89
CA GLY A 867 -8.19 76.94 -36.08
C GLY A 867 -8.97 75.63 -35.88
N GLN A 868 -9.46 75.36 -34.66
CA GLN A 868 -10.21 74.15 -34.33
C GLN A 868 -11.72 74.44 -34.27
N VAL A 869 -12.51 73.39 -34.52
CA VAL A 869 -13.95 73.38 -34.23
C VAL A 869 -14.16 72.86 -32.80
N ILE A 870 -15.09 73.46 -32.06
CA ILE A 870 -15.40 73.04 -30.69
C ILE A 870 -16.75 72.31 -30.66
N ARG A 871 -16.80 71.14 -30.04
CA ARG A 871 -18.01 70.30 -29.86
C ARG A 871 -18.26 70.04 -28.38
N VAL A 872 -19.48 69.64 -28.04
CA VAL A 872 -19.85 69.20 -26.68
C VAL A 872 -20.62 67.90 -26.72
N LYS A 873 -20.19 66.90 -25.94
CA LYS A 873 -21.01 65.74 -25.59
C LYS A 873 -21.88 66.11 -24.39
N MET A 874 -23.19 66.00 -24.56
CA MET A 874 -24.15 66.20 -23.50
C MET A 874 -24.81 64.89 -23.14
N SER A 875 -24.90 64.61 -21.84
CA SER A 875 -25.63 63.46 -21.29
C SER A 875 -26.74 63.95 -20.36
N ALA A 876 -28.00 63.62 -20.65
CA ALA A 876 -29.16 63.92 -19.82
C ALA A 876 -29.46 62.76 -18.87
N MET A 877 -29.66 63.05 -17.59
CA MET A 877 -29.99 62.09 -16.54
C MET A 877 -31.23 62.55 -15.76
N ARG A 878 -32.12 61.61 -15.46
CA ARG A 878 -33.32 61.85 -14.65
C ARG A 878 -33.69 60.56 -13.90
N TYR A 879 -34.21 60.69 -12.68
CA TYR A 879 -34.70 59.56 -11.90
C TYR A 879 -35.74 58.78 -12.70
N GLY A 880 -35.54 57.46 -12.82
CA GLY A 880 -36.43 56.59 -13.60
C GLY A 880 -36.28 56.69 -15.11
N TYR A 881 -35.22 57.33 -15.63
CA TYR A 881 -34.92 57.39 -17.07
C TYR A 881 -33.56 56.75 -17.40
N LYS A 882 -33.48 56.14 -18.60
CA LYS A 882 -32.21 55.78 -19.23
C LYS A 882 -31.46 57.06 -19.59
N THR A 883 -30.16 57.11 -19.35
CA THR A 883 -29.32 58.26 -19.73
C THR A 883 -29.31 58.41 -21.25
N LYS A 884 -29.64 59.61 -21.76
CA LYS A 884 -29.51 59.95 -23.19
C LYS A 884 -28.25 60.78 -23.39
N SER A 885 -27.43 60.44 -24.38
CA SER A 885 -26.23 61.22 -24.70
C SER A 885 -26.13 61.47 -26.21
N ALA A 886 -25.65 62.65 -26.59
CA ALA A 886 -25.26 62.96 -27.96
C ALA A 886 -24.13 63.99 -28.00
N ILE A 887 -23.43 64.07 -29.12
CA ILE A 887 -22.38 65.07 -29.39
C ILE A 887 -22.97 66.12 -30.33
N SER A 888 -22.68 67.40 -30.07
CA SER A 888 -23.10 68.48 -30.95
C SER A 888 -22.53 68.35 -32.36
N SER A 889 -23.20 68.95 -33.35
CA SER A 889 -22.58 69.16 -34.66
C SER A 889 -21.27 69.96 -34.52
N ALA A 890 -20.36 69.81 -35.49
CA ALA A 890 -19.21 70.73 -35.58
C ALA A 890 -19.72 72.15 -35.82
N THR A 891 -19.08 73.12 -35.19
CA THR A 891 -19.36 74.52 -35.47
C THR A 891 -18.86 74.86 -36.87
N ALA A 892 -19.65 75.61 -37.64
CA ALA A 892 -19.25 76.02 -39.00
C ALA A 892 -18.01 76.94 -39.00
N ALA A 893 -17.85 77.75 -37.95
CA ALA A 893 -16.68 78.59 -37.73
C ALA A 893 -15.66 77.91 -36.79
N LYS A 894 -14.37 78.06 -37.15
CA LYS A 894 -13.21 77.73 -36.31
C LYS A 894 -12.93 78.88 -35.35
N THR A 895 -12.34 78.59 -34.19
CA THR A 895 -11.89 79.64 -33.25
C THR A 895 -10.81 80.50 -33.90
N VAL A 896 -10.96 81.82 -33.86
CA VAL A 896 -9.96 82.81 -34.28
C VAL A 896 -9.28 83.46 -33.07
N ARG A 897 -8.16 84.14 -33.32
CA ARG A 897 -7.43 84.86 -32.28
C ARG A 897 -8.24 86.00 -31.70
#